data_AF-A0A4R1X671-F1
#
_entry.id   AF-A0A4R1X671-F1
#
_cell.length_a   1.000
_cell.length_b   1.000
_cell.length_c   1.000
_cell.angle_alpha   90.00
_cell.angle_beta   90.00
_cell.angle_gamma   90.00
#
_symmetry.space_group_name_H-M   'P 1'
#
loop_
_entity.id
_entity.type
_entity.pdbx_description
1 polymer ?
#
loop_
_entity_poly.entity_id
_entity_poly.type
_entity_poly.pdbx_seq_one_letter_code
_entity_poly.pdbx_strand_id
1 'polypeptide(L)'
;MATILLQAAGAAIGSVFGPLGAIVGRAAGALAGSAIDRSILNGMTTVTGARLGDARVPGAEEGTAVPRVYGTLRIGGTLIWATRFEEEVHRERQGGKASGPRVETFRYFANVALGLCEGPIAGIRRVWADGRELDLSTVEMRLYTGTETQAPDPLIAAKQAAGETPAYRGLAYLVFERLPLGSYGNRIPLLHVEVVRPVGRLERQIRAVTIIPGATEHGYDPAPVEEKTRPGEARILNRHVFHGETDWQASLDELQALCPNLKRVALVVSWFGTDLRAGACRIVPGVETRARGQETRIWSVAGVARGAAHLVSRNGGGPAYGGTPSDASVAAAIADLKARGLEVFLYPFVMMDIPTDNALADPYGGARQAAYPWRGRITAAVAPGRPGSSDNTPAVRGEIAAFCGTGTADERYRAFVLHHARLARDAGGVNGFIIGSELRGLTTLRDGTGGFPFVEALTALAQEVRGVVGPATRLTYGADWSEYFGYHPDDGSGDVHFHLDPLWASPAIDAVGIDSYLPLSDWRDGDIAGGNPDGQRTPEDGDALQAMHAGGEGFDWYYANAADREARRRTPISDGQAGKPWVFRAKDIGAWWANAHHPRIGGIEQAAPTAWVPRMKPVWFTETGCPAIDKGANQPNVFSDPKSSESAVPYFSGGGRSDALQRRFLEAGHAFWQAADAPAGVDPDHMFVWTWDARPQPAFPGDLDAWADGRNCFHLFTKTMVVKE
;
A
#
# COMPACT_ATOMS: atom_id res chain seq x y z
N MET A 1 11.19 -24.26 -25.18
CA MET A 1 9.81 -24.82 -25.19
C MET A 1 9.26 -24.99 -26.61
N ALA A 2 9.66 -24.16 -27.59
CA ALA A 2 9.19 -24.24 -28.97
C ALA A 2 9.57 -25.56 -29.67
N THR A 3 10.76 -26.13 -29.41
CA THR A 3 11.16 -27.42 -30.00
C THR A 3 10.23 -28.59 -29.63
N ILE A 4 9.76 -28.67 -28.38
CA ILE A 4 8.88 -29.76 -27.94
C ILE A 4 7.48 -29.60 -28.55
N LEU A 5 6.96 -28.37 -28.59
CA LEU A 5 5.65 -28.05 -29.17
C LEU A 5 5.63 -28.27 -30.70
N LEU A 6 6.69 -27.87 -31.40
CA LEU A 6 6.80 -28.05 -32.86
C LEU A 6 7.13 -29.50 -33.25
N GLN A 7 7.81 -30.26 -32.39
CA GLN A 7 7.95 -31.72 -32.56
C GLN A 7 6.61 -32.44 -32.42
N ALA A 8 5.78 -32.03 -31.45
CA ALA A 8 4.44 -32.59 -31.28
C ALA A 8 3.52 -32.23 -32.46
N ALA A 9 3.55 -30.97 -32.93
CA ALA A 9 2.78 -30.53 -34.10
C ALA A 9 3.28 -31.17 -35.40
N GLY A 10 4.59 -31.27 -35.62
CA GLY A 10 5.20 -31.93 -36.77
C GLY A 10 4.95 -33.44 -36.81
N ALA A 11 4.90 -34.09 -35.64
CA ALA A 11 4.47 -35.49 -35.51
C ALA A 11 3.00 -35.67 -35.90
N ALA A 12 2.13 -34.75 -35.46
CA ALA A 12 0.70 -34.80 -35.76
C ALA A 12 0.42 -34.61 -37.26
N ILE A 13 1.07 -33.63 -37.91
CA ILE A 13 0.91 -33.36 -39.35
C ILE A 13 1.53 -34.48 -40.21
N GLY A 14 2.72 -34.98 -39.83
CA GLY A 14 3.40 -36.07 -40.54
C GLY A 14 2.69 -37.43 -40.42
N SER A 15 1.89 -37.64 -39.38
CA SER A 15 1.16 -38.90 -39.15
C SER A 15 0.09 -39.21 -40.20
N VAL A 16 -0.38 -38.20 -40.94
CA VAL A 16 -1.31 -38.36 -42.08
C VAL A 16 -0.66 -39.13 -43.24
N PHE A 17 0.67 -39.18 -43.31
CA PHE A 17 1.44 -39.88 -44.35
C PHE A 17 2.05 -41.21 -43.86
N GLY A 18 1.52 -41.77 -42.77
CA GLY A 18 1.94 -43.05 -42.21
C GLY A 18 3.13 -42.98 -41.23
N PRO A 19 3.60 -44.14 -40.73
CA PRO A 19 4.60 -44.21 -39.65
C PRO A 19 5.95 -43.55 -40.02
N LEU A 20 6.35 -43.64 -41.28
CA LEU A 20 7.54 -42.97 -41.80
C LEU A 20 7.34 -41.44 -41.91
N GLY A 21 6.14 -40.98 -42.27
CA GLY A 21 5.79 -39.56 -42.31
C GLY A 21 5.80 -38.89 -40.93
N ALA A 22 5.41 -39.61 -39.87
CA ALA A 22 5.50 -39.13 -38.49
C ALA A 22 6.96 -38.96 -38.02
N ILE A 23 7.88 -39.82 -38.47
CA ILE A 23 9.31 -39.73 -38.14
C ILE A 23 9.97 -38.56 -38.88
N VAL A 24 9.66 -38.39 -40.18
CA VAL A 24 10.16 -37.26 -40.98
C VAL A 24 9.57 -35.93 -40.50
N GLY A 25 8.28 -35.90 -40.14
CA GLY A 25 7.62 -34.72 -39.57
C GLY A 25 8.18 -34.31 -38.20
N ARG A 26 8.57 -35.28 -37.35
CA ARG A 26 9.31 -35.01 -36.11
C ARG A 26 10.69 -34.42 -36.37
N ALA A 27 11.42 -34.94 -37.36
CA ALA A 27 12.74 -34.45 -37.71
C ALA A 27 12.69 -33.02 -38.29
N ALA A 28 11.72 -32.72 -39.16
CA ALA A 28 11.52 -31.37 -39.70
C ALA A 28 11.06 -30.37 -38.62
N GLY A 29 10.14 -30.77 -37.73
CA GLY A 29 9.71 -29.95 -36.59
C GLY A 29 10.82 -29.69 -35.57
N ALA A 30 11.72 -30.64 -35.36
CA ALA A 30 12.91 -30.47 -34.52
C ALA A 30 13.92 -29.50 -35.14
N LEU A 31 14.12 -29.53 -36.45
CA LEU A 31 15.02 -28.61 -37.15
C LEU A 31 14.49 -27.17 -37.16
N ALA A 32 13.21 -26.97 -37.44
CA ALA A 32 12.57 -25.65 -37.37
C ALA A 32 12.53 -25.10 -35.93
N GLY A 33 12.20 -25.95 -34.94
CA GLY A 33 12.24 -25.60 -33.53
C GLY A 33 13.64 -25.22 -33.06
N SER A 34 14.67 -25.93 -33.51
CA SER A 34 16.07 -25.61 -33.19
C SER A 34 16.59 -24.33 -33.84
N ALA A 35 16.01 -23.90 -34.96
CA ALA A 35 16.37 -22.64 -35.64
C ALA A 35 15.74 -21.44 -34.94
N ILE A 36 14.49 -21.58 -34.47
CA ILE A 36 13.78 -20.57 -33.66
C ILE A 36 14.39 -20.48 -32.25
N ASP A 37 14.68 -21.61 -31.62
CA ASP A 37 15.38 -21.61 -30.32
C ASP A 37 16.79 -21.00 -30.49
N ARG A 38 17.48 -21.20 -31.62
CA ARG A 38 18.76 -20.52 -31.92
C ARG A 38 18.63 -19.03 -32.24
N SER A 39 17.55 -18.57 -32.89
CA SER A 39 17.35 -17.13 -33.13
C SER A 39 16.94 -16.37 -31.87
N ILE A 40 16.34 -17.05 -30.89
CA ILE A 40 15.97 -16.49 -29.59
C ILE A 40 17.15 -16.55 -28.59
N LEU A 41 18.08 -17.51 -28.71
CA LEU A 41 19.17 -17.75 -27.74
C LEU A 41 20.58 -17.32 -28.20
N ASN A 42 20.81 -16.87 -29.43
CA ASN A 42 22.17 -16.55 -29.90
C ASN A 42 22.65 -15.14 -29.56
N GLY A 43 22.91 -14.93 -28.27
CA GLY A 43 23.80 -13.88 -27.75
C GLY A 43 24.62 -14.30 -26.52
N MET A 44 24.42 -15.49 -25.96
CA MET A 44 25.17 -15.91 -24.77
C MET A 44 25.66 -17.35 -24.89
N THR A 45 26.97 -17.52 -24.75
CA THR A 45 27.60 -18.79 -24.41
C THR A 45 26.86 -19.42 -23.24
N THR A 46 26.24 -20.57 -23.45
CA THR A 46 25.57 -21.32 -22.38
C THR A 46 26.61 -21.83 -21.40
N VAL A 47 26.94 -21.00 -20.41
CA VAL A 47 27.54 -21.46 -19.16
C VAL A 47 26.43 -22.16 -18.41
N THR A 48 26.55 -23.47 -18.24
CA THR A 48 25.61 -24.26 -17.44
C THR A 48 25.65 -23.75 -15.99
N GLY A 49 24.70 -22.89 -15.63
CA GLY A 49 24.44 -22.44 -14.26
C GLY A 49 23.74 -23.51 -13.43
N ALA A 50 23.66 -23.29 -12.11
CA ALA A 50 23.16 -24.25 -11.13
C ALA A 50 21.78 -24.82 -11.51
N ARG A 51 21.68 -26.16 -11.53
CA ARG A 51 20.41 -26.89 -11.67
C ARG A 51 19.49 -26.58 -10.49
N LEU A 52 18.17 -26.58 -10.71
CA LEU A 52 17.18 -26.62 -9.63
C LEU A 52 17.54 -27.79 -8.70
N GLY A 53 17.96 -27.46 -7.48
CA GLY A 53 18.25 -28.46 -6.48
C GLY A 53 16.93 -28.96 -5.91
N ASP A 54 16.63 -30.25 -6.08
CA ASP A 54 15.79 -30.97 -5.12
C ASP A 54 16.30 -30.64 -3.71
N ALA A 55 15.37 -30.50 -2.76
CA ALA A 55 15.61 -30.15 -1.36
C ALA A 55 16.90 -30.80 -0.84
N ARG A 56 18.02 -30.08 -0.95
CA ARG A 56 19.28 -30.54 -0.40
C ARG A 56 19.07 -30.51 1.10
N VAL A 57 19.16 -31.67 1.74
CA VAL A 57 19.38 -31.78 3.17
C VAL A 57 20.69 -31.02 3.44
N PRO A 58 20.70 -29.83 4.08
CA PRO A 58 21.96 -29.19 4.45
C PRO A 58 22.72 -30.14 5.35
N GLY A 59 23.78 -30.75 4.80
CA GLY A 59 24.79 -31.43 5.58
C GLY A 59 25.63 -30.37 6.29
N ALA A 60 26.04 -30.67 7.52
CA ALA A 60 27.08 -29.91 8.22
C ALA A 60 28.47 -30.24 7.61
N GLU A 61 28.60 -30.07 6.30
CA GLU A 61 29.79 -30.42 5.53
C GLU A 61 30.55 -29.16 5.12
N GLU A 62 31.85 -29.15 5.46
CA GLU A 62 32.80 -28.16 4.95
C GLU A 62 32.83 -28.24 3.41
N GLY A 63 32.75 -27.08 2.75
CA GLY A 63 32.68 -26.98 1.28
C GLY A 63 31.30 -26.64 0.71
N THR A 64 30.28 -26.54 1.56
CA THR A 64 28.96 -26.01 1.14
C THR A 64 29.08 -24.53 0.74
N ALA A 65 28.62 -24.19 -0.47
CA ALA A 65 28.66 -22.82 -0.97
C ALA A 65 27.67 -21.91 -0.21
N VAL A 66 28.05 -20.64 -0.01
CA VAL A 66 27.16 -19.61 0.57
C VAL A 66 26.16 -19.15 -0.50
N PRO A 67 24.85 -19.31 -0.29
CA PRO A 67 23.83 -18.86 -1.25
C PRO A 67 23.77 -17.34 -1.38
N ARG A 68 23.33 -16.85 -2.54
CA ARG A 68 22.88 -15.46 -2.74
C ARG A 68 21.38 -15.49 -2.98
N VAL A 69 20.64 -14.79 -2.13
CA VAL A 69 19.19 -14.61 -2.25
C VAL A 69 18.92 -13.26 -2.88
N TYR A 70 17.94 -13.19 -3.77
CA TYR A 70 17.36 -11.95 -4.30
C TYR A 70 15.85 -12.12 -4.12
N GLY A 71 15.21 -11.19 -3.41
CA GLY A 71 13.80 -11.34 -3.08
C GLY A 71 13.54 -12.21 -1.83
N THR A 72 12.32 -12.79 -1.77
CA THR A 72 11.85 -13.69 -0.70
C THR A 72 12.09 -15.10 -1.16
N LEU A 73 12.96 -15.80 -0.45
CA LEU A 73 13.23 -17.20 -0.75
C LEU A 73 13.27 -18.02 0.53
N ARG A 74 12.64 -19.19 0.48
CA ARG A 74 12.82 -20.24 1.49
C ARG A 74 14.12 -20.98 1.19
N ILE A 75 15.05 -20.96 2.14
CA ILE A 75 16.34 -21.64 2.05
C ILE A 75 16.59 -22.53 3.27
N GLY A 76 17.38 -23.58 3.11
CA GLY A 76 17.85 -24.41 4.23
C GLY A 76 19.03 -23.74 4.93
N GLY A 77 19.04 -23.76 6.26
CA GLY A 77 20.19 -23.27 7.04
C GLY A 77 21.32 -24.30 7.09
N THR A 78 22.56 -23.83 6.98
CA THR A 78 23.77 -24.67 7.14
C THR A 78 24.33 -24.50 8.54
N LEU A 79 24.54 -25.58 9.28
CA LEU A 79 25.10 -25.52 10.63
C LEU A 79 26.54 -24.99 10.60
N ILE A 80 26.80 -23.86 11.28
CA ILE A 80 28.13 -23.22 11.35
C ILE A 80 28.74 -23.25 12.76
N TRP A 81 27.92 -23.49 13.79
CA TRP A 81 28.36 -23.64 15.16
C TRP A 81 27.32 -24.43 15.97
N ALA A 82 27.77 -25.24 16.93
CA ALA A 82 26.91 -25.95 17.87
C ALA A 82 27.68 -26.29 19.15
N THR A 83 26.96 -26.38 20.27
CA THR A 83 27.47 -26.98 21.51
C THR A 83 27.02 -28.44 21.65
N ARG A 84 27.54 -29.15 22.66
CA ARG A 84 26.92 -30.41 23.10
C ARG A 84 25.51 -30.14 23.63
N PHE A 85 24.62 -31.12 23.51
CA PHE A 85 23.26 -30.98 24.05
C PHE A 85 23.26 -30.75 25.56
N GLU A 86 22.37 -29.87 26.01
CA GLU A 86 22.11 -29.65 27.42
C GLU A 86 20.98 -30.58 27.86
N GLU A 87 21.20 -31.30 28.97
CA GLU A 87 20.23 -32.22 29.55
C GLU A 87 19.66 -31.61 30.85
N GLU A 88 18.34 -31.49 30.93
CA GLU A 88 17.62 -31.08 32.13
C GLU A 88 16.82 -32.25 32.68
N VAL A 89 17.12 -32.65 33.93
CA VAL A 89 16.48 -33.79 34.60
C VAL A 89 15.40 -33.29 35.56
N HIS A 90 14.14 -33.52 35.20
CA HIS A 90 13.00 -33.21 36.07
C HIS A 90 12.59 -34.46 36.87
N ARG A 91 12.59 -34.36 38.20
CA ARG A 91 12.36 -35.48 39.11
C ARG A 91 11.04 -35.31 39.84
N GLU A 92 10.03 -36.10 39.50
CA GLU A 92 8.72 -36.06 40.16
C GLU A 92 8.46 -37.35 40.95
N ARG A 93 7.90 -37.23 42.17
CA ARG A 93 7.48 -38.38 42.98
C ARG A 93 6.01 -38.66 42.70
N GLN A 94 5.70 -39.84 42.18
CA GLN A 94 4.32 -40.25 41.93
C GLN A 94 3.70 -40.89 43.18
N GLY A 95 2.58 -40.32 43.67
CA GLY A 95 1.74 -40.85 44.76
C GLY A 95 1.83 -40.07 46.08
N GLY A 96 0.69 -39.90 46.76
CA GLY A 96 0.52 -39.06 47.97
C GLY A 96 1.15 -39.56 49.29
N LYS A 97 2.13 -40.47 49.24
CA LYS A 97 2.88 -40.95 50.43
C LYS A 97 4.38 -40.83 50.19
N ALA A 98 5.15 -40.57 51.25
CA ALA A 98 6.60 -40.29 51.22
C ALA A 98 7.50 -41.41 50.63
N SER A 99 6.94 -42.54 50.22
CA SER A 99 7.65 -43.73 49.69
C SER A 99 7.36 -44.05 48.21
N GLY A 100 6.70 -43.17 47.45
CA GLY A 100 6.41 -43.39 46.03
C GLY A 100 7.67 -43.43 45.14
N PRO A 101 7.62 -44.14 43.99
CA PRO A 101 8.72 -44.20 43.03
C PRO A 101 9.05 -42.81 42.47
N ARG A 102 10.35 -42.55 42.28
CA ARG A 102 10.85 -41.30 41.68
C ARG A 102 10.90 -41.49 40.17
N VAL A 103 10.11 -40.72 39.44
CA VAL A 103 10.10 -40.68 37.98
C VAL A 103 11.04 -39.56 37.54
N GLU A 104 12.07 -39.90 36.78
CA GLU A 104 12.94 -38.93 36.12
C GLU A 104 12.47 -38.72 34.68
N THR A 105 12.31 -37.47 34.29
CA THR A 105 11.99 -37.07 32.92
C THR A 105 13.12 -36.20 32.40
N PHE A 106 13.62 -36.52 31.20
CA PHE A 106 14.75 -35.84 30.58
C PHE A 106 14.23 -34.85 29.53
N ARG A 107 14.77 -33.63 29.52
CA ARG A 107 14.55 -32.64 28.47
C ARG A 107 15.90 -32.27 27.86
N TYR A 108 15.98 -32.29 26.54
CA TYR A 108 17.19 -31.96 25.81
C TYR A 108 17.05 -30.62 25.09
N PHE A 109 18.11 -29.82 25.13
CA PHE A 109 18.19 -28.53 24.48
C PHE A 109 19.46 -28.41 23.64
N ALA A 110 19.40 -27.66 22.55
CA ALA A 110 20.56 -27.37 21.71
C ALA A 110 20.83 -25.87 21.61
N ASN A 111 22.11 -25.50 21.70
CA ASN A 111 22.59 -24.20 21.24
C ASN A 111 23.26 -24.37 19.88
N VAL A 112 22.74 -23.71 18.85
CA VAL A 112 23.18 -23.87 17.45
C VAL A 112 23.17 -22.56 16.70
N ALA A 113 24.05 -22.42 15.70
CA ALA A 113 24.01 -21.34 14.74
C ALA A 113 23.96 -21.86 13.31
N LEU A 114 23.15 -21.21 12.47
CA LEU A 114 22.85 -21.59 11.09
C LEU A 114 23.16 -20.44 10.14
N GLY A 115 24.12 -20.64 9.25
CA GLY A 115 24.37 -19.75 8.12
C GLY A 115 23.26 -19.87 7.08
N LEU A 116 22.80 -18.74 6.56
CA LEU A 116 21.69 -18.65 5.62
C LEU A 116 22.18 -18.31 4.21
N CYS A 117 22.64 -17.08 4.02
CA CYS A 117 23.06 -16.56 2.73
C CYS A 117 24.00 -15.36 2.90
N GLU A 118 24.59 -14.90 1.81
CA GLU A 118 25.29 -13.62 1.77
C GLU A 118 24.33 -12.48 2.17
N GLY A 119 24.78 -11.63 3.09
CA GLY A 119 24.06 -10.44 3.53
C GLY A 119 24.39 -9.19 2.69
N PRO A 120 23.84 -8.02 3.07
CA PRO A 120 22.81 -7.86 4.09
C PRO A 120 21.43 -8.31 3.60
N ILE A 121 20.68 -8.98 4.46
CA ILE A 121 19.24 -9.24 4.30
C ILE A 121 18.44 -8.19 5.08
N ALA A 122 17.17 -7.97 4.72
CA ALA A 122 16.29 -7.13 5.53
C ALA A 122 15.78 -7.90 6.77
N GLY A 123 15.42 -9.16 6.60
CA GLY A 123 14.90 -9.95 7.71
C GLY A 123 14.47 -11.35 7.30
N ILE A 124 13.70 -12.00 8.18
CA ILE A 124 13.09 -13.30 7.95
C ILE A 124 11.60 -13.23 8.29
N ARG A 125 10.78 -14.06 7.65
CA ARG A 125 9.32 -14.13 7.92
C ARG A 125 8.90 -15.41 8.61
N ARG A 126 9.43 -16.55 8.18
CA ARG A 126 8.98 -17.86 8.63
C ARG A 126 10.16 -18.79 8.82
N VAL A 127 10.10 -19.60 9.87
CA VAL A 127 11.06 -20.66 10.13
C VAL A 127 10.31 -21.97 10.24
N TRP A 128 10.77 -23.00 9.56
CA TRP A 128 10.21 -24.33 9.65
C TRP A 128 11.21 -25.30 10.24
N ALA A 129 10.81 -26.03 11.27
CA ALA A 129 11.53 -27.15 11.85
C ALA A 129 10.87 -28.47 11.40
N ASP A 130 11.61 -29.30 10.66
CA ASP A 130 11.10 -30.55 10.06
C ASP A 130 9.78 -30.37 9.28
N GLY A 131 9.65 -29.23 8.59
CA GLY A 131 8.49 -28.90 7.76
C GLY A 131 7.31 -28.25 8.50
N ARG A 132 7.34 -28.13 9.83
CA ARG A 132 6.33 -27.41 10.62
C ARG A 132 6.83 -26.01 10.95
N GLU A 133 5.97 -25.02 10.80
CA GLU A 133 6.33 -23.63 11.14
C GLU A 133 6.53 -23.50 12.65
N LEU A 134 7.59 -22.80 13.03
CA LEU A 134 8.01 -22.58 14.41
C LEU A 134 7.52 -21.21 14.87
N ASP A 135 6.80 -21.18 16.00
CA ASP A 135 6.47 -19.92 16.67
C ASP A 135 7.73 -19.34 17.32
N LEU A 136 8.23 -18.24 16.75
CA LEU A 136 9.47 -17.60 17.16
C LEU A 136 9.35 -16.94 18.54
N SER A 137 8.14 -16.67 19.03
CA SER A 137 7.95 -16.19 20.41
C SER A 137 8.19 -17.27 21.47
N THR A 138 8.23 -18.55 21.07
CA THR A 138 8.40 -19.70 21.98
C THR A 138 9.85 -20.17 22.08
N VAL A 139 10.77 -19.55 21.35
CA VAL A 139 12.18 -19.93 21.28
C VAL A 139 13.08 -18.71 21.44
N GLU A 140 14.24 -18.90 22.06
CA GLU A 140 15.23 -17.83 22.11
C GLU A 140 16.08 -17.87 20.83
N MET A 141 15.90 -16.88 19.97
CA MET A 141 16.57 -16.78 18.67
C MET A 141 17.09 -15.36 18.42
N ARG A 142 18.27 -15.27 17.83
CA ARG A 142 18.87 -14.01 17.36
C ARG A 142 19.18 -14.10 15.87
N LEU A 143 18.72 -13.09 15.12
CA LEU A 143 19.04 -12.91 13.71
C LEU A 143 20.22 -11.95 13.55
N TYR A 144 21.20 -12.37 12.76
CA TYR A 144 22.25 -11.52 12.22
C TYR A 144 22.02 -11.35 10.73
N THR A 145 21.86 -10.11 10.28
CA THR A 145 21.45 -9.80 8.91
C THR A 145 22.58 -9.91 7.88
N GLY A 146 23.82 -10.13 8.32
CA GLY A 146 24.98 -10.26 7.46
C GLY A 146 25.58 -8.94 7.02
N THR A 147 25.52 -7.91 7.85
CA THR A 147 26.24 -6.65 7.59
C THR A 147 27.73 -6.83 7.83
N GLU A 148 28.54 -5.98 7.20
CA GLU A 148 30.00 -5.94 7.46
C GLU A 148 30.33 -5.40 8.86
N THR A 149 29.38 -4.75 9.52
CA THR A 149 29.57 -4.11 10.83
C THR A 149 29.04 -4.94 12.00
N GLN A 150 28.40 -6.09 11.74
CA GLN A 150 27.81 -6.90 12.82
C GLN A 150 28.86 -7.41 13.81
N ALA A 151 28.47 -7.49 15.07
CA ALA A 151 29.31 -7.98 16.16
C ALA A 151 29.20 -9.51 16.31
N PRO A 152 30.19 -10.17 16.98
CA PRO A 152 30.06 -11.57 17.38
C PRO A 152 28.85 -11.81 18.27
N ASP A 153 28.24 -12.99 18.15
CA ASP A 153 27.13 -13.39 19.02
C ASP A 153 27.59 -13.65 20.47
N PRO A 154 26.86 -13.15 21.49
CA PRO A 154 27.25 -13.26 22.88
C PRO A 154 27.27 -14.70 23.42
N LEU A 155 26.36 -15.58 22.97
CA LEU A 155 26.34 -16.99 23.38
C LEU A 155 27.53 -17.73 22.77
N ILE A 156 27.82 -17.51 21.48
CA ILE A 156 29.00 -18.08 20.84
C ILE A 156 30.26 -17.55 21.56
N ALA A 157 30.33 -16.24 21.84
CA ALA A 157 31.47 -15.63 22.52
C ALA A 157 31.69 -16.16 23.95
N ALA A 158 30.61 -16.42 24.69
CA ALA A 158 30.69 -16.97 26.03
C ALA A 158 31.19 -18.43 26.06
N LYS A 159 31.01 -19.17 24.95
CA LYS A 159 31.43 -20.58 24.83
C LYS A 159 32.79 -20.76 24.16
N GLN A 160 33.29 -19.74 23.45
CA GLN A 160 34.60 -19.73 22.81
C GLN A 160 35.66 -19.03 23.67
N ALA A 161 36.94 -19.24 23.37
CA ALA A 161 38.01 -18.51 24.04
C ALA A 161 37.95 -17.01 23.71
N ALA A 162 38.37 -16.18 24.67
CA ALA A 162 38.30 -14.73 24.55
C ALA A 162 39.07 -14.23 23.31
N GLY A 163 38.38 -13.51 22.42
CA GLY A 163 38.96 -12.97 21.18
C GLY A 163 38.93 -13.93 19.98
N GLU A 164 38.46 -15.17 20.14
CA GLU A 164 38.42 -16.18 19.06
C GLU A 164 37.03 -16.31 18.40
N THR A 165 36.07 -15.46 18.77
CA THR A 165 34.69 -15.57 18.26
C THR A 165 34.54 -14.88 16.91
N PRO A 166 34.20 -15.59 15.83
CA PRO A 166 33.94 -14.98 14.55
C PRO A 166 32.65 -14.14 14.59
N ALA A 167 32.68 -12.96 13.99
CA ALA A 167 31.49 -12.13 13.79
C ALA A 167 30.67 -12.54 12.55
N TYR A 168 31.17 -13.48 11.75
CA TYR A 168 30.58 -13.93 10.48
C TYR A 168 30.12 -12.77 9.57
N ARG A 169 30.93 -11.70 9.48
CA ARG A 169 30.61 -10.51 8.66
C ARG A 169 30.34 -10.90 7.21
N GLY A 170 29.34 -10.25 6.61
CA GLY A 170 28.88 -10.56 5.25
C GLY A 170 28.00 -11.83 5.15
N LEU A 171 27.84 -12.62 6.22
CA LEU A 171 26.97 -13.78 6.27
C LEU A 171 25.75 -13.51 7.17
N ALA A 172 24.56 -13.66 6.61
CA ALA A 172 23.33 -13.70 7.41
C ALA A 172 23.22 -15.06 8.11
N TYR A 173 22.99 -15.06 9.42
CA TYR A 173 22.90 -16.29 10.21
C TYR A 173 21.92 -16.16 11.38
N LEU A 174 21.43 -17.30 11.86
CA LEU A 174 20.57 -17.41 13.04
C LEU A 174 21.32 -18.09 14.16
N VAL A 175 21.10 -17.65 15.40
CA VAL A 175 21.54 -18.34 16.61
C VAL A 175 20.31 -18.74 17.40
N PHE A 176 20.20 -20.01 17.76
CA PHE A 176 19.21 -20.51 18.71
C PHE A 176 19.91 -20.81 20.04
N GLU A 177 19.32 -20.30 21.11
CA GLU A 177 19.73 -20.57 22.48
C GLU A 177 18.71 -21.51 23.13
N ARG A 178 19.20 -22.61 23.71
CA ARG A 178 18.41 -23.66 24.35
C ARG A 178 17.16 -24.07 23.54
N LEU A 179 17.32 -24.37 22.24
CA LEU A 179 16.23 -24.89 21.40
C LEU A 179 15.71 -26.23 21.96
N PRO A 180 14.43 -26.36 22.36
CA PRO A 180 13.90 -27.62 22.89
C PRO A 180 13.81 -28.70 21.81
N LEU A 181 14.38 -29.88 22.09
CA LEU A 181 14.47 -30.98 21.12
C LEU A 181 13.40 -32.07 21.28
N GLY A 182 12.61 -32.03 22.37
CA GLY A 182 11.67 -33.10 22.71
C GLY A 182 10.65 -33.39 21.60
N SER A 183 10.10 -32.35 20.97
CA SER A 183 9.17 -32.46 19.84
C SER A 183 9.80 -32.96 18.55
N TYR A 184 11.13 -33.02 18.49
CA TYR A 184 11.91 -33.39 17.30
C TYR A 184 12.66 -34.71 17.49
N GLY A 185 12.23 -35.54 18.45
CA GLY A 185 12.87 -36.83 18.72
C GLY A 185 14.27 -36.70 19.30
N ASN A 186 14.55 -35.63 20.05
CA ASN A 186 15.83 -35.34 20.69
C ASN A 186 17.01 -35.20 19.72
N ARG A 187 16.75 -34.70 18.50
CA ARG A 187 17.76 -34.28 17.53
C ARG A 187 17.54 -32.84 17.11
N ILE A 188 18.58 -32.23 16.53
CA ILE A 188 18.45 -30.94 15.85
C ILE A 188 17.51 -31.13 14.65
N PRO A 189 16.40 -30.36 14.55
CA PRO A 189 15.49 -30.44 13.43
C PRO A 189 16.11 -29.84 12.16
N LEU A 190 15.60 -30.24 11.00
CA LEU A 190 15.96 -29.60 9.75
C LEU A 190 15.28 -28.23 9.66
N LEU A 191 16.09 -27.17 9.64
CA LEU A 191 15.60 -25.80 9.68
C LEU A 191 15.62 -25.16 8.30
N HIS A 192 14.46 -24.67 7.88
CA HIS A 192 14.31 -23.81 6.70
C HIS A 192 13.86 -22.43 7.13
N VAL A 193 14.29 -21.41 6.40
CA VAL A 193 14.05 -20.01 6.73
C VAL A 193 13.59 -19.29 5.47
N GLU A 194 12.50 -18.54 5.57
CA GLU A 194 12.07 -17.58 4.55
C GLU A 194 12.82 -16.28 4.77
N VAL A 195 13.84 -16.05 3.94
CA VAL A 195 14.69 -14.87 3.94
C VAL A 195 14.09 -13.79 3.06
N VAL A 196 14.12 -12.55 3.54
CA VAL A 196 13.69 -11.34 2.82
C VAL A 196 14.93 -10.51 2.50
N ARG A 197 15.32 -10.43 1.22
CA ARG A 197 16.38 -9.53 0.76
C ARG A 197 15.83 -8.54 -0.27
N PRO A 198 15.81 -7.22 0.03
CA PRO A 198 15.44 -6.19 -0.93
C PRO A 198 16.36 -6.23 -2.15
N VAL A 199 15.77 -6.09 -3.32
CA VAL A 199 16.47 -5.95 -4.60
C VAL A 199 16.34 -4.50 -5.07
N GLY A 200 17.29 -3.98 -5.84
CA GLY A 200 17.17 -2.64 -6.43
C GLY A 200 17.32 -1.46 -5.46
N ARG A 201 16.74 -0.31 -5.86
CA ARG A 201 16.97 1.01 -5.22
C ARG A 201 15.75 1.61 -4.52
N LEU A 202 14.53 1.23 -4.92
CA LEU A 202 13.28 1.84 -4.50
C LEU A 202 13.15 1.96 -2.97
N GLU A 203 13.41 0.90 -2.24
CA GLU A 203 13.19 0.84 -0.80
C GLU A 203 14.07 1.85 -0.03
N ARG A 204 15.24 2.20 -0.58
CA ARG A 204 16.11 3.25 -0.02
C ARG A 204 15.65 4.66 -0.43
N GLN A 205 14.86 4.78 -1.50
CA GLN A 205 14.31 6.06 -1.96
C GLN A 205 13.03 6.44 -1.20
N ILE A 206 12.28 5.45 -0.69
CA ILE A 206 11.06 5.66 0.09
C ILE A 206 11.40 6.34 1.43
N ARG A 207 10.79 7.51 1.66
CA ARG A 207 10.92 8.30 2.90
C ARG A 207 9.59 8.52 3.61
N ALA A 208 8.47 8.32 2.90
CA ALA A 208 7.12 8.47 3.44
C ALA A 208 6.19 7.41 2.83
N VAL A 209 5.28 6.87 3.64
CA VAL A 209 4.29 5.87 3.21
C VAL A 209 2.96 6.10 3.92
N THR A 210 1.85 5.74 3.29
CA THR A 210 0.56 5.64 3.98
C THR A 210 0.41 4.24 4.61
N ILE A 211 -0.22 4.15 5.78
CA ILE A 211 -0.51 2.88 6.45
C ILE A 211 -2.02 2.77 6.61
N ILE A 212 -2.59 1.65 6.15
CA ILE A 212 -4.00 1.31 6.31
C ILE A 212 -4.19 0.16 7.32
N PRO A 213 -5.32 0.07 8.03
CA PRO A 213 -5.57 -1.01 8.98
C PRO A 213 -5.93 -2.34 8.28
N GLY A 214 -6.15 -2.29 6.97
CA GLY A 214 -6.78 -3.39 6.24
C GLY A 214 -8.19 -3.67 6.76
N ALA A 215 -8.67 -4.89 6.56
CA ALA A 215 -9.97 -5.33 7.09
C ALA A 215 -9.89 -5.73 8.57
N THR A 216 -9.55 -4.79 9.47
CA THR A 216 -9.38 -5.07 10.90
C THR A 216 -9.87 -3.94 11.82
N GLU A 217 -10.54 -4.30 12.92
CA GLU A 217 -10.96 -3.36 13.98
C GLU A 217 -9.85 -3.06 15.01
N HIS A 218 -8.92 -4.01 15.20
CA HIS A 218 -7.82 -3.95 16.18
C HIS A 218 -6.43 -4.12 15.54
N GLY A 219 -6.29 -4.08 14.21
CA GLY A 219 -4.99 -4.34 13.56
C GLY A 219 -3.95 -3.24 13.77
N TYR A 220 -4.34 -2.09 14.33
CA TYR A 220 -3.43 -1.05 14.79
C TYR A 220 -2.94 -1.24 16.22
N ASP A 221 -3.49 -2.19 16.98
CA ASP A 221 -3.05 -2.40 18.36
C ASP A 221 -1.67 -3.07 18.40
N PRO A 222 -0.65 -2.43 19.00
CA PRO A 222 0.67 -3.02 19.17
C PRO A 222 0.68 -4.19 20.17
N ALA A 223 -0.33 -4.27 21.04
CA ALA A 223 -0.48 -5.29 22.07
C ALA A 223 -1.54 -6.35 21.67
N PRO A 224 -1.41 -7.61 22.12
CA PRO A 224 -2.39 -8.65 21.82
C PRO A 224 -3.79 -8.30 22.34
N VAL A 225 -4.79 -8.43 21.46
CA VAL A 225 -6.21 -8.29 21.80
C VAL A 225 -6.85 -9.67 21.77
N GLU A 226 -7.36 -10.13 22.89
CA GLU A 226 -7.99 -11.45 23.01
C GLU A 226 -9.51 -11.33 23.06
N GLU A 227 -10.20 -12.27 22.41
CA GLU A 227 -11.64 -12.47 22.52
C GLU A 227 -11.91 -13.83 23.16
N LYS A 228 -12.69 -13.87 24.25
CA LYS A 228 -13.24 -15.13 24.78
C LYS A 228 -14.34 -15.65 23.87
N THR A 229 -14.13 -16.78 23.22
CA THR A 229 -15.11 -17.39 22.31
C THR A 229 -16.05 -18.34 23.04
N ARG A 230 -15.57 -19.05 24.06
CA ARG A 230 -16.33 -19.98 24.94
C ARG A 230 -15.69 -20.05 26.33
N PRO A 231 -16.36 -20.64 27.35
CA PRO A 231 -15.73 -20.87 28.65
C PRO A 231 -14.42 -21.68 28.51
N GLY A 232 -13.29 -21.06 28.86
CA GLY A 232 -11.95 -21.66 28.74
C GLY A 232 -11.31 -21.58 27.35
N GLU A 233 -11.97 -20.97 26.36
CA GLU A 233 -11.47 -20.81 24.99
C GLU A 233 -11.34 -19.31 24.66
N ALA A 234 -10.17 -18.89 24.18
CA ALA A 234 -9.90 -17.53 23.72
C ALA A 234 -9.11 -17.56 22.42
N ARG A 235 -9.26 -16.52 21.61
CA ARG A 235 -8.46 -16.29 20.40
C ARG A 235 -7.83 -14.90 20.44
N ILE A 236 -6.64 -14.76 19.87
CA ILE A 236 -6.02 -13.45 19.66
C ILE A 236 -6.53 -12.92 18.32
N LEU A 237 -7.05 -11.69 18.32
CA LEU A 237 -7.68 -11.06 17.15
C LEU A 237 -6.69 -10.37 16.21
N ASN A 238 -5.50 -10.03 16.69
CA ASN A 238 -4.50 -9.25 15.97
C ASN A 238 -3.12 -9.93 15.96
N ARG A 239 -3.10 -11.27 15.85
CA ARG A 239 -1.87 -12.06 15.68
C ARG A 239 -2.15 -13.27 14.78
N HIS A 240 -1.72 -13.16 13.52
CA HIS A 240 -1.90 -14.19 12.49
C HIS A 240 -0.55 -14.69 11.93
N VAL A 241 0.56 -14.28 12.54
CA VAL A 241 1.91 -14.73 12.17
C VAL A 241 2.70 -15.22 13.39
N PHE A 242 3.73 -16.01 13.11
CA PHE A 242 4.57 -16.68 14.10
C PHE A 242 5.94 -16.02 14.33
N HIS A 243 6.24 -14.90 13.65
CA HIS A 243 7.50 -14.17 13.84
C HIS A 243 7.34 -12.86 14.64
N GLY A 244 6.13 -12.53 15.09
CA GLY A 244 5.86 -11.34 15.89
C GLY A 244 4.80 -11.58 16.95
N GLU A 245 4.79 -10.70 17.97
CA GLU A 245 3.81 -10.72 19.06
C GLU A 245 2.42 -10.28 18.60
N THR A 246 2.36 -9.36 17.62
CA THR A 246 1.14 -8.90 16.96
C THR A 246 1.38 -8.68 15.47
N ASP A 247 0.29 -8.62 14.72
CA ASP A 247 0.27 -8.26 13.31
C ASP A 247 0.91 -6.90 13.05
N TRP A 248 0.62 -5.94 13.92
CA TRP A 248 1.20 -4.59 13.89
C TRP A 248 2.72 -4.64 14.04
N GLN A 249 3.24 -5.28 15.09
CA GLN A 249 4.69 -5.35 15.33
C GLN A 249 5.42 -6.03 14.16
N ALA A 250 4.93 -7.20 13.73
CA ALA A 250 5.49 -7.92 12.58
C ALA A 250 5.52 -7.06 11.30
N SER A 251 4.41 -6.35 11.02
CA SER A 251 4.27 -5.51 9.84
C SER A 251 5.20 -4.30 9.85
N LEU A 252 5.31 -3.60 10.99
CA LEU A 252 6.09 -2.37 11.09
C LEU A 252 7.60 -2.64 11.19
N ASP A 253 7.99 -3.76 11.84
CA ASP A 253 9.37 -4.22 11.84
C ASP A 253 9.84 -4.54 10.42
N GLU A 254 8.99 -5.24 9.65
CA GLU A 254 9.27 -5.51 8.25
C GLU A 254 9.36 -4.21 7.43
N LEU A 255 8.44 -3.26 7.60
CA LEU A 255 8.48 -1.97 6.90
C LEU A 255 9.80 -1.23 7.12
N GLN A 256 10.25 -1.10 8.37
CA GLN A 256 11.49 -0.37 8.69
C GLN A 256 12.75 -1.12 8.24
N ALA A 257 12.73 -2.46 8.32
CA ALA A 257 13.82 -3.29 7.80
C ALA A 257 13.98 -3.16 6.28
N LEU A 258 12.85 -3.05 5.59
CA LEU A 258 12.82 -2.92 4.14
C LEU A 258 13.19 -1.51 3.68
N CYS A 259 12.59 -0.48 4.29
CA CYS A 259 12.76 0.91 3.93
C CYS A 259 13.59 1.65 5.01
N PRO A 260 14.93 1.49 5.03
CA PRO A 260 15.77 2.01 6.12
C PRO A 260 15.83 3.55 6.18
N ASN A 261 15.40 4.24 5.11
CA ASN A 261 15.35 5.70 5.04
C ASN A 261 13.93 6.25 5.31
N LEU A 262 12.99 5.41 5.73
CA LEU A 262 11.64 5.83 6.08
C LEU A 262 11.70 6.81 7.25
N LYS A 263 11.08 7.98 7.06
CA LYS A 263 10.99 9.04 8.08
C LYS A 263 9.56 9.27 8.54
N ARG A 264 8.58 9.03 7.67
CA ARG A 264 7.20 9.50 7.87
C ARG A 264 6.18 8.44 7.53
N VAL A 265 5.08 8.45 8.27
CA VAL A 265 3.91 7.61 7.99
C VAL A 265 2.64 8.45 8.04
N ALA A 266 1.76 8.27 7.06
CA ALA A 266 0.39 8.76 7.14
C ALA A 266 -0.52 7.62 7.63
N LEU A 267 -0.98 7.70 8.87
CA LEU A 267 -1.83 6.70 9.51
C LEU A 267 -3.28 6.94 9.10
N VAL A 268 -3.80 6.09 8.22
CA VAL A 268 -5.16 6.20 7.67
C VAL A 268 -6.16 5.65 8.69
N VAL A 269 -7.21 6.42 8.99
CA VAL A 269 -8.29 6.00 9.90
C VAL A 269 -9.63 6.22 9.21
N SER A 270 -10.27 5.11 8.82
CA SER A 270 -11.47 5.14 7.97
C SER A 270 -12.79 5.16 8.77
N TRP A 271 -13.67 6.08 8.40
CA TRP A 271 -15.09 6.08 8.75
C TRP A 271 -15.93 5.93 7.48
N PHE A 272 -17.25 5.74 7.63
CA PHE A 272 -18.15 5.38 6.54
C PHE A 272 -19.12 6.50 6.20
N GLY A 273 -19.06 6.96 4.95
CA GLY A 273 -20.10 7.74 4.30
C GLY A 273 -21.25 6.84 3.86
N THR A 274 -22.48 7.31 4.05
CA THR A 274 -23.70 6.47 3.89
C THR A 274 -24.59 6.87 2.71
N ASP A 275 -24.29 7.98 2.04
CA ASP A 275 -25.07 8.51 0.91
C ASP A 275 -24.18 9.40 0.03
N LEU A 276 -24.42 9.45 -1.28
CA LEU A 276 -23.74 10.34 -2.22
C LEU A 276 -24.27 11.77 -2.20
N ARG A 277 -25.44 12.03 -1.61
CA ARG A 277 -26.03 13.37 -1.55
C ARG A 277 -25.56 14.08 -0.29
N ALA A 278 -24.91 15.22 -0.43
CA ALA A 278 -24.30 16.00 0.64
C ALA A 278 -25.26 16.19 1.83
N GLY A 279 -26.49 16.64 1.57
CA GLY A 279 -27.48 16.87 2.64
C GLY A 279 -27.96 15.61 3.38
N ALA A 280 -27.83 14.43 2.78
CA ALA A 280 -28.24 13.15 3.37
C ALA A 280 -27.06 12.33 3.93
N CYS A 281 -25.84 12.58 3.46
CA CYS A 281 -24.67 11.80 3.81
C CYS A 281 -24.30 11.96 5.29
N ARG A 282 -24.35 10.83 6.01
CA ARG A 282 -23.81 10.71 7.37
C ARG A 282 -22.44 10.06 7.31
N ILE A 283 -21.55 10.47 8.22
CA ILE A 283 -20.20 9.93 8.38
C ILE A 283 -20.11 9.31 9.77
N VAL A 284 -19.93 7.98 9.81
CA VAL A 284 -20.10 7.17 11.02
C VAL A 284 -18.97 6.14 11.19
N PRO A 285 -18.56 5.82 12.42
CA PRO A 285 -17.64 4.71 12.65
C PRO A 285 -18.37 3.37 12.44
N GLY A 286 -17.67 2.40 11.86
CA GLY A 286 -18.24 1.10 11.47
C GLY A 286 -17.63 -0.09 12.21
N VAL A 287 -18.41 -1.16 12.32
CA VAL A 287 -17.98 -2.47 12.87
C VAL A 287 -18.38 -3.59 11.93
N GLU A 288 -17.62 -4.68 11.93
CA GLU A 288 -17.86 -5.89 11.12
C GLU A 288 -18.97 -6.76 11.72
N THR A 289 -19.13 -6.69 13.05
CA THR A 289 -20.13 -7.44 13.81
C THR A 289 -20.71 -6.61 14.94
N ARG A 290 -22.00 -6.83 15.22
CA ARG A 290 -22.76 -6.19 16.31
C ARG A 290 -22.29 -6.60 17.70
N ALA A 291 -21.70 -7.80 17.81
CA ALA A 291 -21.26 -8.35 19.08
C ALA A 291 -20.01 -9.22 18.88
N ARG A 292 -19.12 -9.14 19.86
CA ARG A 292 -17.99 -10.04 20.09
C ARG A 292 -18.05 -10.54 21.53
N GLY A 293 -17.30 -11.58 21.84
CA GLY A 293 -17.09 -12.05 23.20
C GLY A 293 -16.44 -10.98 24.10
N GLN A 294 -16.14 -11.33 25.36
CA GLN A 294 -15.38 -10.42 26.22
C GLN A 294 -13.98 -10.18 25.64
N GLU A 295 -13.81 -9.02 25.00
CA GLU A 295 -12.55 -8.54 24.45
C GLU A 295 -11.68 -7.99 25.60
N THR A 296 -10.37 -8.26 25.59
CA THR A 296 -9.43 -7.62 26.54
C THR A 296 -9.34 -6.12 26.31
N ARG A 297 -9.68 -5.67 25.10
CA ARG A 297 -9.74 -4.27 24.70
C ARG A 297 -11.09 -3.97 24.08
N ILE A 298 -11.91 -3.21 24.81
CA ILE A 298 -13.27 -2.88 24.39
C ILE A 298 -13.20 -1.89 23.21
N TRP A 299 -13.82 -2.27 22.09
CA TRP A 299 -13.93 -1.38 20.94
C TRP A 299 -14.87 -0.20 21.23
N SER A 300 -14.40 1.02 20.94
CA SER A 300 -15.18 2.26 20.97
C SER A 300 -14.51 3.32 20.10
N VAL A 301 -15.32 4.15 19.44
CA VAL A 301 -14.86 5.27 18.61
C VAL A 301 -15.76 6.48 18.84
N ALA A 302 -15.19 7.63 19.19
CA ALA A 302 -15.93 8.86 19.49
C ALA A 302 -17.04 8.67 20.55
N GLY A 303 -16.81 7.79 21.52
CA GLY A 303 -17.79 7.40 22.54
C GLY A 303 -18.91 6.46 22.06
N VAL A 304 -18.90 6.07 20.78
CA VAL A 304 -19.82 5.08 20.22
C VAL A 304 -19.29 3.68 20.49
N ALA A 305 -20.05 2.91 21.28
CA ALA A 305 -19.76 1.50 21.53
C ALA A 305 -20.21 0.61 20.36
N ARG A 306 -19.60 -0.58 20.23
CA ARG A 306 -19.82 -1.56 19.15
C ARG A 306 -21.29 -1.79 18.80
N GLY A 307 -22.15 -1.97 19.81
CA GLY A 307 -23.57 -2.24 19.59
C GLY A 307 -24.33 -1.11 18.88
N ALA A 308 -23.89 0.14 19.08
CA ALA A 308 -24.49 1.35 18.50
C ALA A 308 -23.81 1.82 17.20
N ALA A 309 -22.63 1.30 16.87
CA ALA A 309 -21.89 1.68 15.67
C ALA A 309 -22.60 1.24 14.38
N HIS A 310 -22.19 1.81 13.25
CA HIS A 310 -22.68 1.39 11.94
C HIS A 310 -22.23 -0.04 11.66
N LEU A 311 -23.16 -0.94 11.32
CA LEU A 311 -22.77 -2.28 10.87
C LEU A 311 -22.46 -2.17 9.38
N VAL A 312 -21.20 -2.39 9.02
CA VAL A 312 -20.79 -2.33 7.62
C VAL A 312 -21.60 -3.32 6.80
N SER A 313 -21.95 -2.94 5.57
CA SER A 313 -22.74 -3.79 4.69
C SER A 313 -22.00 -5.10 4.37
N ARG A 314 -22.70 -6.07 3.78
CA ARG A 314 -22.15 -7.39 3.48
C ARG A 314 -22.00 -7.59 1.97
N ASN A 315 -20.94 -8.27 1.58
CA ASN A 315 -20.71 -8.68 0.20
C ASN A 315 -20.07 -10.08 0.18
N GLY A 316 -20.52 -10.97 -0.72
CA GLY A 316 -19.94 -12.31 -0.87
C GLY A 316 -19.97 -13.20 0.38
N GLY A 317 -20.88 -12.94 1.32
CA GLY A 317 -21.01 -13.69 2.59
C GLY A 317 -20.19 -13.13 3.77
N GLY A 318 -19.33 -12.14 3.53
CA GLY A 318 -18.54 -11.43 4.55
C GLY A 318 -18.89 -9.95 4.67
N PRO A 319 -18.27 -9.21 5.60
CA PRO A 319 -18.36 -7.75 5.62
C PRO A 319 -17.73 -7.15 4.35
N ALA A 320 -18.31 -6.08 3.82
CA ALA A 320 -17.85 -5.42 2.60
C ALA A 320 -16.58 -4.58 2.81
N TYR A 321 -16.31 -4.21 4.06
CA TYR A 321 -15.13 -3.48 4.52
C TYR A 321 -14.68 -4.01 5.88
N GLY A 322 -13.45 -3.69 6.28
CA GLY A 322 -13.06 -3.75 7.69
C GLY A 322 -13.84 -2.76 8.54
N GLY A 323 -13.86 -2.97 9.86
CA GLY A 323 -14.37 -1.96 10.79
C GLY A 323 -13.42 -0.76 10.95
N THR A 324 -13.92 0.31 11.57
CA THR A 324 -13.11 1.46 11.96
C THR A 324 -12.17 1.05 13.11
N PRO A 325 -10.86 1.36 13.05
CA PRO A 325 -9.96 1.15 14.19
C PRO A 325 -10.44 1.90 15.44
N SER A 326 -10.39 1.26 16.61
CA SER A 326 -10.79 1.91 17.86
C SER A 326 -9.92 3.14 18.18
N ASP A 327 -10.47 4.11 18.91
CA ASP A 327 -9.71 5.30 19.34
C ASP A 327 -8.45 4.90 20.12
N ALA A 328 -8.61 3.90 20.98
CA ALA A 328 -7.53 3.38 21.78
C ALA A 328 -6.44 2.73 20.90
N SER A 329 -6.79 2.03 19.81
CA SER A 329 -5.80 1.37 18.93
C SER A 329 -5.04 2.39 18.11
N VAL A 330 -5.72 3.44 17.65
CA VAL A 330 -5.09 4.57 16.95
C VAL A 330 -4.11 5.30 17.88
N ALA A 331 -4.50 5.58 19.12
CA ALA A 331 -3.60 6.22 20.10
C ALA A 331 -2.35 5.36 20.39
N ALA A 332 -2.52 4.04 20.51
CA ALA A 332 -1.43 3.10 20.72
C ALA A 332 -0.49 3.02 19.51
N ALA A 333 -1.04 2.99 18.28
CA ALA A 333 -0.25 3.04 17.04
C ALA A 333 0.55 4.34 16.92
N ILE A 334 -0.03 5.50 17.23
CA ILE A 334 0.68 6.79 17.25
C ILE A 334 1.88 6.73 18.21
N ALA A 335 1.68 6.18 19.41
CA ALA A 335 2.75 6.05 20.40
C ALA A 335 3.88 5.12 19.92
N ASP A 336 3.54 3.96 19.34
CA ASP A 336 4.49 2.99 18.80
C ASP A 336 5.30 3.56 17.62
N LEU A 337 4.63 4.23 16.67
CA LEU A 337 5.30 4.88 15.53
C LEU A 337 6.31 5.94 15.97
N LYS A 338 5.97 6.75 16.98
CA LYS A 338 6.90 7.72 17.57
C LYS A 338 8.06 7.04 18.27
N ALA A 339 7.81 5.96 19.02
CA ALA A 339 8.87 5.19 19.68
C ALA A 339 9.85 4.58 18.68
N ARG A 340 9.37 4.24 17.47
CA ARG A 340 10.16 3.81 16.31
C ARG A 340 10.93 4.95 15.61
N GLY A 341 10.75 6.20 16.04
CA GLY A 341 11.41 7.37 15.46
C GLY A 341 10.75 7.92 14.19
N LEU A 342 9.51 7.53 13.90
CA LEU A 342 8.78 7.98 12.71
C LEU A 342 7.94 9.23 12.99
N GLU A 343 7.93 10.16 12.03
CA GLU A 343 6.99 11.28 12.03
C GLU A 343 5.59 10.77 11.65
N VAL A 344 4.58 11.12 12.44
CA VAL A 344 3.21 10.62 12.25
C VAL A 344 2.31 11.70 11.66
N PHE A 345 1.64 11.37 10.57
CA PHE A 345 0.61 12.20 9.93
C PHE A 345 -0.73 11.49 10.12
N LEU A 346 -1.65 12.04 10.92
CA LEU A 346 -2.96 11.42 11.07
C LEU A 346 -3.83 11.75 9.86
N TYR A 347 -4.43 10.71 9.26
CA TYR A 347 -5.18 10.82 8.02
C TYR A 347 -6.60 10.25 8.18
N PRO A 348 -7.56 11.07 8.67
CA PRO A 348 -8.99 10.75 8.62
C PRO A 348 -9.45 10.50 7.18
N PHE A 349 -10.06 9.35 6.93
CA PHE A 349 -10.44 8.90 5.60
C PHE A 349 -11.91 8.49 5.54
N VAL A 350 -12.60 8.77 4.43
CA VAL A 350 -14.01 8.40 4.25
C VAL A 350 -14.12 7.31 3.19
N MET A 351 -14.68 6.16 3.57
CA MET A 351 -15.09 5.11 2.63
C MET A 351 -16.61 5.14 2.44
N MET A 352 -17.13 4.79 1.26
CA MET A 352 -18.58 4.80 1.02
C MET A 352 -19.19 3.42 1.20
N ASP A 353 -20.00 3.22 2.24
CA ASP A 353 -20.72 1.98 2.48
C ASP A 353 -22.14 2.03 1.92
N ILE A 354 -22.25 1.84 0.61
CA ILE A 354 -23.51 1.82 -0.13
C ILE A 354 -23.62 0.47 -0.84
N PRO A 355 -24.44 -0.47 -0.33
CA PRO A 355 -24.55 -1.82 -0.91
C PRO A 355 -25.29 -1.83 -2.24
N THR A 356 -25.10 -2.86 -3.05
CA THR A 356 -25.68 -2.99 -4.41
C THR A 356 -27.22 -3.01 -4.43
N ASP A 357 -27.85 -3.48 -3.35
CA ASP A 357 -29.29 -3.59 -3.20
C ASP A 357 -29.95 -2.35 -2.57
N ASN A 358 -29.21 -1.23 -2.46
CA ASN A 358 -29.73 0.02 -1.91
C ASN A 358 -30.92 0.59 -2.71
N ALA A 359 -31.70 1.43 -2.03
CA ALA A 359 -32.84 2.17 -2.59
C ALA A 359 -32.64 3.69 -2.51
N LEU A 360 -31.39 4.15 -2.47
CA LEU A 360 -31.06 5.57 -2.34
C LEU A 360 -31.21 6.27 -3.69
N ALA A 361 -31.77 7.49 -3.69
CA ALA A 361 -31.89 8.29 -4.90
C ALA A 361 -30.51 8.69 -5.41
N ASP A 362 -30.22 8.41 -6.68
CA ASP A 362 -28.91 8.67 -7.27
C ASP A 362 -28.78 10.11 -7.75
N PRO A 363 -27.82 10.90 -7.21
CA PRO A 363 -27.60 12.26 -7.70
C PRO A 363 -27.16 12.31 -9.16
N TYR A 364 -26.61 11.21 -9.70
CA TYR A 364 -26.16 11.10 -11.08
C TYR A 364 -27.20 10.55 -12.06
N GLY A 365 -28.42 10.24 -11.59
CA GLY A 365 -29.57 9.87 -12.42
C GLY A 365 -29.78 8.38 -12.68
N GLY A 366 -29.01 7.51 -12.02
CA GLY A 366 -29.28 6.08 -11.96
C GLY A 366 -30.57 5.75 -11.21
N ALA A 367 -31.01 4.50 -11.33
CA ALA A 367 -32.19 4.00 -10.61
C ALA A 367 -31.96 3.89 -9.09
N ARG A 368 -30.69 3.80 -8.67
CA ARG A 368 -30.21 3.75 -7.30
C ARG A 368 -28.77 4.24 -7.27
N GLN A 369 -28.26 4.63 -6.11
CA GLN A 369 -26.86 5.03 -5.97
C GLN A 369 -25.92 3.88 -6.33
N ALA A 370 -24.80 4.22 -6.96
CA ALA A 370 -23.76 3.26 -7.32
C ALA A 370 -23.25 2.49 -6.08
N ALA A 371 -22.86 1.24 -6.27
CA ALA A 371 -22.41 0.38 -5.17
C ALA A 371 -20.96 0.69 -4.79
N TYR A 372 -20.70 0.90 -3.50
CA TYR A 372 -19.37 1.17 -2.96
C TYR A 372 -18.56 2.21 -3.76
N PRO A 373 -19.14 3.40 -4.01
CA PRO A 373 -18.53 4.40 -4.88
C PRO A 373 -17.34 5.08 -4.21
N TRP A 374 -16.56 5.82 -4.99
CA TRP A 374 -15.49 6.65 -4.44
C TRP A 374 -16.06 7.89 -3.71
N ARG A 375 -15.40 8.33 -2.64
CA ARG A 375 -15.82 9.49 -1.83
C ARG A 375 -15.92 10.80 -2.62
N GLY A 376 -15.13 10.95 -3.68
CA GLY A 376 -15.22 12.09 -4.60
C GLY A 376 -16.52 12.16 -5.41
N ARG A 377 -17.40 11.15 -5.29
CA ARG A 377 -18.76 11.15 -5.84
C ARG A 377 -19.81 11.77 -4.91
N ILE A 378 -19.45 12.14 -3.67
CA ILE A 378 -20.38 12.89 -2.83
C ILE A 378 -20.59 14.27 -3.48
N THR A 379 -21.85 14.64 -3.72
CA THR A 379 -22.22 15.87 -4.44
C THR A 379 -23.58 16.39 -3.98
N ALA A 380 -24.11 17.41 -4.65
CA ALA A 380 -25.46 17.93 -4.40
C ALA A 380 -26.54 16.84 -4.59
N ALA A 381 -27.76 17.10 -4.10
CA ALA A 381 -28.89 16.18 -4.20
C ALA A 381 -29.17 15.74 -5.65
N VAL A 382 -28.91 16.64 -6.59
CA VAL A 382 -28.80 16.37 -8.03
C VAL A 382 -27.45 16.92 -8.49
N ALA A 383 -26.65 16.08 -9.13
CA ALA A 383 -25.27 16.43 -9.50
C ALA A 383 -25.21 17.59 -10.53
N PRO A 384 -24.11 18.39 -10.56
CA PRO A 384 -23.88 19.41 -11.57
C PRO A 384 -24.11 18.90 -13.02
N GLY A 385 -24.59 19.80 -13.89
CA GLY A 385 -24.91 19.46 -15.29
C GLY A 385 -26.23 18.74 -15.51
N ARG A 386 -26.97 18.40 -14.44
CA ARG A 386 -28.29 17.76 -14.54
C ARG A 386 -29.44 18.75 -14.27
N PRO A 387 -30.61 18.57 -14.93
CA PRO A 387 -31.79 19.39 -14.64
C PRO A 387 -32.20 19.30 -13.17
N GLY A 388 -32.38 20.46 -12.53
CA GLY A 388 -32.73 20.54 -11.10
C GLY A 388 -31.56 20.49 -10.14
N SER A 389 -30.31 20.51 -10.63
CA SER A 389 -29.12 20.69 -9.78
C SER A 389 -29.19 21.99 -8.98
N SER A 390 -28.75 21.94 -7.72
CA SER A 390 -28.56 23.13 -6.89
C SER A 390 -27.22 23.81 -7.14
N ASP A 391 -26.31 23.21 -7.91
CA ASP A 391 -25.04 23.83 -8.30
C ASP A 391 -25.29 25.18 -9.00
N ASN A 392 -24.45 26.15 -8.69
CA ASN A 392 -24.56 27.54 -9.11
C ASN A 392 -25.87 28.22 -8.67
N THR A 393 -26.44 27.81 -7.53
CA THR A 393 -27.62 28.43 -6.91
C THR A 393 -27.42 28.67 -5.41
N PRO A 394 -28.18 29.57 -4.76
CA PRO A 394 -28.10 29.75 -3.31
C PRO A 394 -28.45 28.49 -2.49
N ALA A 395 -29.20 27.54 -3.06
CA ALA A 395 -29.68 26.36 -2.35
C ALA A 395 -28.56 25.41 -1.93
N VAL A 396 -27.46 25.32 -2.71
CA VAL A 396 -26.36 24.39 -2.42
C VAL A 396 -25.70 24.63 -1.07
N ARG A 397 -25.71 25.89 -0.59
CA ARG A 397 -25.14 26.24 0.72
C ARG A 397 -25.83 25.48 1.86
N GLY A 398 -27.13 25.25 1.76
CA GLY A 398 -27.87 24.46 2.75
C GLY A 398 -27.46 22.99 2.76
N GLU A 399 -27.20 22.40 1.59
CA GLU A 399 -26.75 21.01 1.46
C GLU A 399 -25.33 20.82 1.99
N ILE A 400 -24.42 21.76 1.67
CA ILE A 400 -23.06 21.78 2.21
C ILE A 400 -23.08 21.95 3.74
N ALA A 401 -23.89 22.88 4.26
CA ALA A 401 -24.01 23.07 5.71
C ALA A 401 -24.52 21.80 6.41
N ALA A 402 -25.47 21.08 5.79
CA ALA A 402 -25.97 19.81 6.30
C ALA A 402 -24.91 18.69 6.28
N PHE A 403 -24.06 18.63 5.25
CA PHE A 403 -22.93 17.70 5.17
C PHE A 403 -21.87 17.98 6.23
N CYS A 404 -21.48 19.26 6.37
CA CYS A 404 -20.46 19.69 7.32
C CYS A 404 -20.94 19.50 8.77
N GLY A 405 -22.21 19.80 9.06
CA GLY A 405 -22.75 19.78 10.42
C GLY A 405 -22.28 20.97 11.26
N THR A 406 -22.95 21.18 12.40
CA THR A 406 -22.62 22.25 13.36
C THR A 406 -22.22 21.68 14.72
N GLY A 407 -22.51 20.41 14.98
CA GLY A 407 -22.17 19.72 16.21
C GLY A 407 -20.71 19.25 16.24
N THR A 408 -20.24 18.89 17.43
CA THR A 408 -18.94 18.25 17.65
C THR A 408 -19.03 16.73 17.81
N ALA A 409 -20.26 16.21 17.83
CA ALA A 409 -20.63 14.80 18.01
C ALA A 409 -21.83 14.42 17.12
N ASP A 410 -22.10 15.17 16.05
CA ASP A 410 -23.05 14.76 15.02
C ASP A 410 -22.38 13.81 14.02
N GLU A 411 -23.16 13.01 13.29
CA GLU A 411 -22.64 12.06 12.30
C GLU A 411 -22.26 12.77 10.99
N ARG A 412 -21.49 13.87 11.08
CA ARG A 412 -21.19 14.82 10.00
C ARG A 412 -19.69 15.06 9.86
N TYR A 413 -19.29 15.67 8.74
CA TYR A 413 -17.88 15.80 8.36
C TYR A 413 -17.05 16.58 9.39
N ARG A 414 -17.58 17.69 9.93
CA ARG A 414 -16.86 18.49 10.93
C ARG A 414 -16.58 17.70 12.21
N ALA A 415 -17.58 17.00 12.74
CA ALA A 415 -17.41 16.20 13.96
C ALA A 415 -16.43 15.04 13.75
N PHE A 416 -16.48 14.38 12.58
CA PHE A 416 -15.52 13.37 12.17
C PHE A 416 -14.07 13.91 12.20
N VAL A 417 -13.79 15.04 11.54
CA VAL A 417 -12.44 15.60 11.50
C VAL A 417 -11.98 16.10 12.87
N LEU A 418 -12.84 16.81 13.60
CA LEU A 418 -12.50 17.32 14.94
C LEU A 418 -12.31 16.21 15.98
N HIS A 419 -13.01 15.08 15.84
CA HIS A 419 -12.76 13.88 16.65
C HIS A 419 -11.31 13.41 16.49
N HIS A 420 -10.87 13.21 15.26
CA HIS A 420 -9.50 12.77 14.99
C HIS A 420 -8.46 13.81 15.43
N ALA A 421 -8.74 15.11 15.29
CA ALA A 421 -7.86 16.17 15.79
C ALA A 421 -7.69 16.10 17.32
N ARG A 422 -8.78 15.88 18.06
CA ARG A 422 -8.74 15.67 19.52
C ARG A 422 -8.00 14.38 19.88
N LEU A 423 -8.24 13.29 19.15
CA LEU A 423 -7.54 12.02 19.34
C LEU A 423 -6.03 12.17 19.13
N ALA A 424 -5.60 12.89 18.10
CA ALA A 424 -4.19 13.19 17.85
C ALA A 424 -3.56 13.99 19.00
N ARG A 425 -4.24 15.03 19.50
CA ARG A 425 -3.81 15.81 20.67
C ARG A 425 -3.69 14.91 21.90
N ASP A 426 -4.71 14.09 22.17
CA ASP A 426 -4.78 13.25 23.37
C ASP A 426 -3.77 12.09 23.32
N ALA A 427 -3.36 11.65 22.12
CA ALA A 427 -2.25 10.73 21.88
C ALA A 427 -0.85 11.39 21.97
N GLY A 428 -0.76 12.61 22.51
CA GLY A 428 0.49 13.35 22.68
C GLY A 428 0.96 14.10 21.43
N GLY A 429 0.04 14.47 20.53
CA GLY A 429 0.29 15.24 19.31
C GLY A 429 0.70 14.40 18.09
N VAL A 430 0.75 14.99 16.91
CA VAL A 430 1.24 14.37 15.66
C VAL A 430 2.05 15.38 14.85
N ASN A 431 2.92 14.91 13.94
CA ASN A 431 3.73 15.78 13.10
C ASN A 431 2.90 16.47 12.01
N GLY A 432 1.89 15.78 11.50
CA GLY A 432 0.94 16.36 10.57
C GLY A 432 -0.47 15.78 10.68
N PHE A 433 -1.42 16.45 10.03
CA PHE A 433 -2.82 16.07 10.01
C PHE A 433 -3.44 16.46 8.66
N ILE A 434 -4.05 15.49 7.99
CA ILE A 434 -4.67 15.67 6.67
C ILE A 434 -6.18 15.86 6.89
N ILE A 435 -6.71 17.06 6.71
CA ILE A 435 -8.10 17.41 7.11
C ILE A 435 -9.20 16.77 6.24
N GLY A 436 -8.80 16.01 5.22
CA GLY A 436 -9.66 15.42 4.21
C GLY A 436 -8.89 15.11 2.94
N SER A 437 -9.52 14.34 2.06
CA SER A 437 -8.99 14.11 0.73
C SER A 437 -10.04 13.73 -0.29
N GLU A 438 -9.78 14.08 -1.56
CA GLU A 438 -10.52 13.68 -2.76
C GLU A 438 -12.04 13.92 -2.69
N LEU A 439 -12.51 14.96 -2.01
CA LEU A 439 -13.92 15.34 -1.93
C LEU A 439 -14.34 16.21 -3.12
N ARG A 440 -13.86 15.88 -4.33
CA ARG A 440 -13.96 16.76 -5.50
C ARG A 440 -15.38 17.10 -5.92
N GLY A 441 -16.32 16.18 -5.71
CA GLY A 441 -17.74 16.40 -5.98
C GLY A 441 -18.39 17.44 -5.05
N LEU A 442 -17.73 17.79 -3.94
CA LEU A 442 -18.13 18.84 -3.00
C LEU A 442 -17.33 20.12 -3.19
N THR A 443 -16.01 20.04 -3.38
CA THR A 443 -15.12 21.21 -3.54
C THR A 443 -15.48 22.04 -4.77
N THR A 444 -16.01 21.40 -5.81
CA THR A 444 -16.39 22.04 -7.08
C THR A 444 -17.81 22.61 -7.10
N LEU A 445 -18.62 22.41 -6.05
CA LEU A 445 -19.97 22.95 -5.98
C LEU A 445 -19.95 24.47 -5.77
N ARG A 446 -20.69 25.18 -6.63
CA ARG A 446 -20.78 26.64 -6.67
C ARG A 446 -22.09 27.12 -6.09
N ASP A 447 -22.07 28.23 -5.36
CA ASP A 447 -23.29 28.95 -5.01
C ASP A 447 -23.73 29.91 -6.14
N GLY A 448 -24.87 30.58 -5.96
CA GLY A 448 -25.39 31.55 -6.93
C GLY A 448 -24.58 32.84 -7.10
N THR A 449 -23.47 32.99 -6.35
CA THR A 449 -22.53 34.11 -6.49
C THR A 449 -21.20 33.69 -7.12
N GLY A 450 -21.04 32.41 -7.46
CA GLY A 450 -19.78 31.83 -7.95
C GLY A 450 -18.79 31.47 -6.84
N GLY A 451 -19.19 31.52 -5.56
CA GLY A 451 -18.40 31.05 -4.43
C GLY A 451 -18.45 29.53 -4.29
N PHE A 452 -17.49 28.94 -3.58
CA PHE A 452 -17.36 27.50 -3.37
C PHE A 452 -17.60 27.14 -1.90
N PRO A 453 -18.85 26.86 -1.45
CA PRO A 453 -19.20 26.82 -0.03
C PRO A 453 -18.48 25.71 0.74
N PHE A 454 -18.15 24.59 0.10
CA PHE A 454 -17.41 23.53 0.77
C PHE A 454 -15.95 23.91 1.00
N VAL A 455 -15.32 24.67 0.09
CA VAL A 455 -13.96 25.19 0.29
C VAL A 455 -13.93 26.23 1.41
N GLU A 456 -14.95 27.08 1.50
CA GLU A 456 -15.13 27.99 2.65
C GLU A 456 -15.24 27.21 3.96
N ALA A 457 -16.05 26.14 3.99
CA ALA A 457 -16.20 25.28 5.16
C ALA A 457 -14.92 24.51 5.52
N LEU A 458 -14.16 24.01 4.54
CA LEU A 458 -12.85 23.40 4.75
C LEU A 458 -11.84 24.39 5.31
N THR A 459 -11.85 25.64 4.83
CA THR A 459 -10.97 26.71 5.32
C THR A 459 -11.25 27.03 6.78
N ALA A 460 -12.54 27.13 7.16
CA ALA A 460 -12.95 27.29 8.56
C ALA A 460 -12.55 26.07 9.40
N LEU A 461 -12.82 24.86 8.92
CA LEU A 461 -12.45 23.62 9.61
C LEU A 461 -10.94 23.51 9.83
N ALA A 462 -10.10 23.93 8.88
CA ALA A 462 -8.65 23.97 9.06
C ALA A 462 -8.23 24.87 10.23
N GLN A 463 -8.88 26.01 10.41
CA GLN A 463 -8.63 26.91 11.55
C GLN A 463 -9.08 26.29 12.86
N GLU A 464 -10.21 25.58 12.88
CA GLU A 464 -10.67 24.86 14.07
C GLU A 464 -9.72 23.72 14.46
N VAL A 465 -9.30 22.91 13.48
CA VAL A 465 -8.31 21.84 13.67
C VAL A 465 -7.02 22.44 14.20
N ARG A 466 -6.53 23.55 13.64
CA ARG A 466 -5.35 24.28 14.15
C ARG A 466 -5.50 24.66 15.61
N GLY A 467 -6.69 25.11 16.02
CA GLY A 467 -6.99 25.42 17.42
C GLY A 467 -6.94 24.20 18.35
N VAL A 468 -7.22 23.00 17.84
CA VAL A 468 -7.18 21.74 18.61
C VAL A 468 -5.78 21.14 18.70
N VAL A 469 -5.07 21.02 17.57
CA VAL A 469 -3.75 20.36 17.51
C VAL A 469 -2.58 21.30 17.80
N GLY A 470 -2.79 22.62 17.74
CA GLY A 470 -1.78 23.63 17.98
C GLY A 470 -0.86 23.90 16.77
N PRO A 471 0.12 24.81 16.92
CA PRO A 471 0.96 25.29 15.82
C PRO A 471 2.05 24.31 15.39
N ALA A 472 2.37 23.30 16.21
CA ALA A 472 3.46 22.35 15.92
C ALA A 472 3.07 21.28 14.89
N THR A 473 1.79 20.90 14.83
CA THR A 473 1.27 19.91 13.88
C THR A 473 1.02 20.55 12.53
N ARG A 474 1.59 20.02 11.45
CA ARG A 474 1.38 20.59 10.12
C ARG A 474 0.05 20.15 9.50
N LEU A 475 -0.69 21.05 8.84
CA LEU A 475 -2.00 20.76 8.27
C LEU A 475 -1.98 20.82 6.74
N THR A 476 -2.71 19.90 6.10
CA THR A 476 -2.96 19.92 4.66
C THR A 476 -4.32 19.29 4.33
N TYR A 477 -4.76 19.41 3.08
CA TYR A 477 -5.87 18.67 2.46
C TYR A 477 -5.30 17.89 1.26
N GLY A 478 -5.65 16.61 1.10
CA GLY A 478 -5.22 15.79 -0.04
C GLY A 478 -6.14 16.01 -1.24
N ALA A 479 -5.82 16.98 -2.09
CA ALA A 479 -6.62 17.21 -3.29
C ALA A 479 -6.40 16.09 -4.31
N ASP A 480 -7.48 15.64 -4.95
CA ASP A 480 -7.38 14.73 -6.10
C ASP A 480 -6.47 15.33 -7.19
N TRP A 481 -5.66 14.51 -7.85
CA TRP A 481 -4.76 14.95 -8.93
C TRP A 481 -5.48 15.72 -10.05
N SER A 482 -6.80 15.51 -10.22
CA SER A 482 -7.60 16.20 -11.24
C SER A 482 -8.31 17.46 -10.72
N GLU A 483 -8.19 17.83 -9.44
CA GLU A 483 -8.82 19.05 -8.88
C GLU A 483 -7.81 20.11 -8.39
N TYR A 484 -6.61 19.73 -7.96
CA TYR A 484 -5.71 20.63 -7.23
C TYR A 484 -5.35 21.92 -8.00
N PHE A 485 -5.21 21.81 -9.33
CA PHE A 485 -4.71 22.89 -10.20
C PHE A 485 -5.80 23.90 -10.59
N GLY A 486 -7.08 23.54 -10.41
CA GLY A 486 -8.21 24.36 -10.81
C GLY A 486 -9.45 23.53 -11.16
N TYR A 487 -10.60 24.18 -11.14
CA TYR A 487 -11.88 23.64 -11.61
C TYR A 487 -12.23 24.30 -12.94
N HIS A 488 -12.38 23.48 -13.97
CA HIS A 488 -12.75 23.88 -15.32
C HIS A 488 -14.11 23.24 -15.65
N PRO A 489 -15.24 23.97 -15.49
CA PRO A 489 -16.56 23.44 -15.77
C PRO A 489 -16.69 23.01 -17.24
N ASP A 490 -17.19 21.79 -17.47
CA ASP A 490 -17.54 21.30 -18.81
C ASP A 490 -18.99 21.70 -19.18
N ASP A 491 -19.33 22.97 -18.96
CA ASP A 491 -20.64 23.57 -19.27
C ASP A 491 -20.57 24.55 -20.46
N GLY A 492 -19.41 24.66 -21.09
CA GLY A 492 -19.15 25.54 -22.23
C GLY A 492 -18.90 27.00 -21.85
N SER A 493 -18.86 27.36 -20.56
CA SER A 493 -18.54 28.72 -20.13
C SER A 493 -17.12 29.15 -20.49
N GLY A 494 -16.18 28.21 -20.55
CA GLY A 494 -14.75 28.50 -20.65
C GLY A 494 -14.17 29.08 -19.36
N ASP A 495 -14.89 28.93 -18.23
CA ASP A 495 -14.41 29.40 -16.94
C ASP A 495 -13.24 28.56 -16.42
N VAL A 496 -12.34 29.23 -15.71
CA VAL A 496 -11.22 28.60 -15.00
C VAL A 496 -11.21 29.16 -13.59
N HIS A 497 -11.46 28.30 -12.61
CA HIS A 497 -11.49 28.67 -11.20
C HIS A 497 -10.35 28.00 -10.44
N PHE A 498 -9.47 28.78 -9.82
CA PHE A 498 -8.57 28.26 -8.80
C PHE A 498 -9.29 28.11 -7.46
N HIS A 499 -10.32 27.26 -7.45
CA HIS A 499 -11.33 27.17 -6.40
C HIS A 499 -10.76 26.78 -5.03
N LEU A 500 -9.62 26.07 -4.97
CA LEU A 500 -8.95 25.67 -3.74
C LEU A 500 -7.97 26.72 -3.19
N ASP A 501 -7.65 27.78 -3.94
CA ASP A 501 -6.70 28.81 -3.51
C ASP A 501 -7.05 29.47 -2.17
N PRO A 502 -8.32 29.71 -1.79
CA PRO A 502 -8.65 30.19 -0.46
C PRO A 502 -8.16 29.25 0.67
N LEU A 503 -8.28 27.94 0.46
CA LEU A 503 -7.77 26.93 1.40
C LEU A 503 -6.23 26.92 1.38
N TRP A 504 -5.62 26.93 0.20
CA TRP A 504 -4.18 26.96 0.05
C TRP A 504 -3.53 28.23 0.56
N ALA A 505 -4.22 29.36 0.53
CA ALA A 505 -3.74 30.63 1.08
C ALA A 505 -3.99 30.76 2.59
N SER A 506 -4.90 29.96 3.15
CA SER A 506 -5.24 29.99 4.58
C SER A 506 -4.00 29.81 5.47
N PRO A 507 -3.77 30.66 6.48
CA PRO A 507 -2.63 30.50 7.38
C PRO A 507 -2.70 29.22 8.24
N ALA A 508 -3.84 28.53 8.27
CA ALA A 508 -3.98 27.26 8.97
C ALA A 508 -3.34 26.08 8.21
N ILE A 509 -3.24 26.16 6.87
CA ILE A 509 -2.67 25.12 6.01
C ILE A 509 -1.17 25.35 5.83
N ASP A 510 -0.34 24.31 5.87
CA ASP A 510 1.12 24.43 5.76
C ASP A 510 1.67 23.98 4.41
N ALA A 511 0.91 23.16 3.66
CA ALA A 511 1.31 22.63 2.37
C ALA A 511 0.11 22.43 1.45
N VAL A 512 0.36 22.40 0.14
CA VAL A 512 -0.62 21.95 -0.87
C VAL A 512 -0.50 20.43 -0.96
N GLY A 513 -1.52 19.69 -0.51
CA GLY A 513 -1.54 18.23 -0.60
C GLY A 513 -2.17 17.78 -1.91
N ILE A 514 -1.54 16.80 -2.58
CA ILE A 514 -2.02 16.20 -3.82
C ILE A 514 -1.98 14.68 -3.70
N ASP A 515 -3.10 14.02 -3.97
CA ASP A 515 -3.16 12.58 -4.18
C ASP A 515 -2.73 12.31 -5.64
N SER A 516 -1.42 12.16 -5.83
CA SER A 516 -0.71 12.26 -7.11
C SER A 516 -0.71 10.95 -7.88
N TYR A 517 -1.78 10.75 -8.64
CA TYR A 517 -2.00 9.61 -9.53
C TYR A 517 -1.91 10.00 -11.03
N LEU A 518 -0.95 10.85 -11.36
CA LEU A 518 -0.74 11.37 -12.72
C LEU A 518 -0.26 10.28 -13.69
N PRO A 519 -0.91 10.06 -14.86
CA PRO A 519 -0.50 9.05 -15.83
C PRO A 519 0.95 9.25 -16.30
N LEU A 520 1.79 8.22 -16.32
CA LEU A 520 3.18 8.32 -16.79
C LEU A 520 3.43 7.55 -18.10
N SER A 521 2.38 7.04 -18.74
CA SER A 521 2.50 6.28 -19.99
C SER A 521 1.20 6.32 -20.80
N ASP A 522 1.31 6.09 -22.11
CA ASP A 522 0.20 5.76 -23.04
C ASP A 522 0.57 4.51 -23.85
N TRP A 523 1.21 3.55 -23.17
CA TRP A 523 1.68 2.31 -23.79
C TRP A 523 0.51 1.44 -24.25
N ARG A 524 0.62 0.86 -25.45
CA ARG A 524 -0.37 -0.06 -26.04
C ARG A 524 0.32 -1.28 -26.62
N ASP A 525 -0.41 -2.39 -26.77
CA ASP A 525 0.15 -3.65 -27.30
C ASP A 525 0.74 -3.48 -28.71
N GLY A 526 0.13 -2.64 -29.54
CA GLY A 526 0.63 -2.32 -30.88
C GLY A 526 2.01 -1.65 -30.89
N ASP A 527 2.44 -1.02 -29.78
CA ASP A 527 3.71 -0.32 -29.67
C ASP A 527 4.91 -1.28 -29.68
N ILE A 528 4.70 -2.56 -29.34
CA ILE A 528 5.75 -3.59 -29.41
C ILE A 528 6.32 -3.71 -30.82
N ALA A 529 5.47 -3.64 -31.84
CA ALA A 529 5.86 -3.77 -33.24
C ALA A 529 6.01 -2.42 -33.94
N GLY A 530 5.16 -1.45 -33.60
CA GLY A 530 5.10 -0.14 -34.27
C GLY A 530 5.96 0.95 -33.64
N GLY A 531 6.53 0.72 -32.46
CA GLY A 531 7.14 1.76 -31.62
C GLY A 531 6.11 2.63 -30.91
N ASN A 532 6.46 3.11 -29.72
CA ASN A 532 5.62 4.06 -28.99
C ASN A 532 5.88 5.51 -29.48
N PRO A 533 4.84 6.34 -29.66
CA PRO A 533 5.00 7.73 -30.13
C PRO A 533 5.88 8.62 -29.24
N ASP A 534 5.96 8.32 -27.94
CA ASP A 534 6.74 9.07 -26.96
C ASP A 534 8.14 8.47 -26.75
N GLY A 535 8.54 7.50 -27.60
CA GLY A 535 9.86 6.87 -27.55
C GLY A 535 10.05 5.84 -26.43
N GLN A 536 8.99 5.55 -25.66
CA GLN A 536 9.00 4.48 -24.67
C GLN A 536 9.34 3.13 -25.34
N ARG A 537 10.24 2.32 -24.75
CA ARG A 537 10.68 1.04 -25.35
C ARG A 537 9.87 -0.17 -24.89
N THR A 538 9.40 -0.13 -23.66
CA THR A 538 8.60 -1.18 -23.01
C THR A 538 7.62 -0.52 -22.03
N PRO A 539 6.56 -1.20 -21.56
CA PRO A 539 5.69 -0.65 -20.52
C PRO A 539 6.46 -0.21 -19.26
N GLU A 540 7.60 -0.86 -18.98
CA GLU A 540 8.42 -0.73 -17.77
C GLU A 540 9.67 0.14 -17.96
N ASP A 541 9.76 0.88 -19.07
CA ASP A 541 10.90 1.72 -19.40
C ASP A 541 11.03 2.91 -18.44
N GLY A 542 11.87 2.75 -17.40
CA GLY A 542 12.00 3.71 -16.31
C GLY A 542 12.43 5.12 -16.76
N ASP A 543 13.28 5.24 -17.79
CA ASP A 543 13.72 6.56 -18.29
C ASP A 543 12.55 7.30 -18.96
N ALA A 544 11.71 6.56 -19.71
CA ALA A 544 10.51 7.11 -20.33
C ALA A 544 9.47 7.51 -19.28
N LEU A 545 9.21 6.65 -18.29
CA LEU A 545 8.32 6.96 -17.16
C LEU A 545 8.79 8.21 -16.40
N GLN A 546 10.10 8.35 -16.18
CA GLN A 546 10.68 9.50 -15.51
C GLN A 546 10.46 10.79 -16.31
N ALA A 547 10.68 10.76 -17.63
CA ALA A 547 10.46 11.91 -18.50
C ALA A 547 8.99 12.36 -18.52
N MET A 548 8.05 11.43 -18.37
CA MET A 548 6.61 11.73 -18.39
C MET A 548 6.11 12.48 -17.16
N HIS A 549 6.92 12.71 -16.11
CA HIS A 549 6.51 13.61 -15.02
C HIS A 549 6.35 15.07 -15.47
N ALA A 550 7.10 15.49 -16.48
CA ALA A 550 7.00 16.82 -17.10
C ALA A 550 6.67 16.73 -18.60
N GLY A 551 5.86 15.74 -18.98
CA GLY A 551 5.47 15.49 -20.37
C GLY A 551 4.26 14.55 -20.50
N GLY A 552 3.84 14.30 -21.74
CA GLY A 552 2.78 13.36 -22.07
C GLY A 552 1.37 13.82 -21.68
N GLU A 553 0.51 12.86 -21.33
CA GLU A 553 -0.88 13.15 -20.94
C GLU A 553 -0.94 14.07 -19.72
N GLY A 554 -1.72 15.16 -19.81
CA GLY A 554 -1.87 16.15 -18.74
C GLY A 554 -0.76 17.21 -18.70
N PHE A 555 0.21 17.15 -19.61
CA PHE A 555 1.24 18.19 -19.79
C PHE A 555 1.30 18.67 -21.25
N ASP A 556 1.62 17.78 -22.18
CA ASP A 556 1.74 18.11 -23.61
C ASP A 556 0.38 18.02 -24.32
N TRP A 557 -0.43 17.03 -23.94
CA TRP A 557 -1.67 16.70 -24.62
C TRP A 557 -2.70 16.04 -23.68
N TYR A 558 -3.94 15.93 -24.13
CA TYR A 558 -5.03 15.18 -23.48
C TYR A 558 -5.90 14.47 -24.53
N TYR A 559 -6.76 13.55 -24.06
CA TYR A 559 -7.82 12.96 -24.89
C TYR A 559 -9.15 13.64 -24.59
N ALA A 560 -9.82 14.19 -25.61
CA ALA A 560 -11.07 14.93 -25.43
C ALA A 560 -12.26 14.03 -25.07
N ASN A 561 -12.19 12.74 -25.42
CA ASN A 561 -13.22 11.75 -25.11
C ASN A 561 -12.65 10.32 -25.24
N ALA A 562 -13.47 9.33 -24.90
CA ALA A 562 -13.10 7.92 -24.96
C ALA A 562 -12.78 7.44 -26.40
N ALA A 563 -13.47 7.95 -27.41
CA ALA A 563 -13.21 7.57 -28.81
C ALA A 563 -11.86 8.09 -29.31
N ASP A 564 -11.46 9.29 -28.87
CA ASP A 564 -10.14 9.84 -29.14
C ASP A 564 -9.04 9.07 -28.41
N ARG A 565 -9.29 8.65 -27.17
CA ARG A 565 -8.37 7.75 -26.45
C ARG A 565 -8.17 6.44 -27.22
N GLU A 566 -9.25 5.76 -27.60
CA GLU A 566 -9.20 4.52 -28.37
C GLU A 566 -8.40 4.69 -29.67
N ALA A 567 -8.69 5.76 -30.43
CA ALA A 567 -8.02 6.06 -31.69
C ALA A 567 -6.62 6.70 -31.55
N ARG A 568 -6.12 6.92 -30.32
CA ARG A 568 -4.88 7.69 -30.03
C ARG A 568 -4.87 9.10 -30.66
N ARG A 569 -6.02 9.76 -30.72
CA ARG A 569 -6.14 11.16 -31.18
C ARG A 569 -5.86 12.12 -30.03
N ARG A 570 -4.59 12.50 -29.88
CA ARG A 570 -4.11 13.40 -28.83
C ARG A 570 -4.37 14.85 -29.21
N THR A 571 -4.94 15.62 -28.28
CA THR A 571 -5.16 17.07 -28.44
C THR A 571 -4.10 17.85 -27.65
N PRO A 572 -3.32 18.75 -28.27
CA PRO A 572 -2.32 19.54 -27.54
C PRO A 572 -2.94 20.41 -26.45
N ILE A 573 -2.28 20.51 -25.30
CA ILE A 573 -2.65 21.46 -24.24
C ILE A 573 -1.98 22.80 -24.58
N SER A 574 -2.80 23.82 -24.84
CA SER A 574 -2.34 25.17 -25.17
C SER A 574 -3.29 26.20 -24.59
N ASP A 575 -2.76 27.40 -24.39
CA ASP A 575 -3.49 28.59 -23.98
C ASP A 575 -3.61 29.63 -25.12
N GLY A 576 -3.33 29.19 -26.36
CA GLY A 576 -3.36 30.04 -27.53
C GLY A 576 -2.48 31.29 -27.37
N GLN A 577 -3.05 32.47 -27.65
CA GLN A 577 -2.32 33.75 -27.62
C GLN A 577 -1.95 34.21 -26.20
N ALA A 578 -2.66 33.74 -25.16
CA ALA A 578 -2.38 34.12 -23.78
C ALA A 578 -1.10 33.45 -23.24
N GLY A 579 -0.69 32.32 -23.82
CA GLY A 579 0.64 31.74 -23.62
C GLY A 579 0.90 31.19 -22.21
N LYS A 580 -0.14 30.88 -21.43
CA LYS A 580 -0.05 30.26 -20.09
C LYS A 580 -0.62 28.83 -20.08
N PRO A 581 -0.03 27.86 -20.83
CA PRO A 581 -0.57 26.51 -20.92
C PRO A 581 -0.59 25.79 -19.56
N TRP A 582 0.26 26.18 -18.61
CA TRP A 582 0.32 25.62 -17.25
C TRP A 582 -1.02 25.66 -16.51
N VAL A 583 -1.89 26.62 -16.85
CA VAL A 583 -3.26 26.73 -16.28
C VAL A 583 -4.09 25.47 -16.57
N PHE A 584 -3.82 24.80 -17.69
CA PHE A 584 -4.54 23.61 -18.15
C PHE A 584 -3.73 22.31 -18.00
N ARG A 585 -2.52 22.38 -17.44
CA ARG A 585 -1.62 21.23 -17.30
C ARG A 585 -1.64 20.70 -15.87
N ALA A 586 -2.43 19.66 -15.64
CA ALA A 586 -2.49 18.95 -14.35
C ALA A 586 -1.13 18.38 -13.88
N LYS A 587 -0.15 18.23 -14.78
CA LYS A 587 1.21 17.80 -14.41
C LYS A 587 2.20 18.92 -14.16
N ASP A 588 1.90 20.14 -14.60
CA ASP A 588 2.83 21.27 -14.54
C ASP A 588 2.82 21.92 -13.14
N ILE A 589 3.06 21.10 -12.12
CA ILE A 589 3.05 21.47 -10.69
C ILE A 589 4.03 22.61 -10.44
N GLY A 590 5.22 22.56 -11.07
CA GLY A 590 6.25 23.58 -10.91
C GLY A 590 5.80 24.95 -11.44
N ALA A 591 5.19 25.01 -12.63
CA ALA A 591 4.68 26.27 -13.16
C ALA A 591 3.44 26.76 -12.40
N TRP A 592 2.50 25.87 -12.06
CA TRP A 592 1.36 26.22 -11.21
C TRP A 592 1.84 26.85 -9.89
N TRP A 593 2.75 26.19 -9.19
CA TRP A 593 3.33 26.66 -7.93
C TRP A 593 4.06 28.01 -8.04
N ALA A 594 4.73 28.25 -9.17
CA ALA A 594 5.59 29.42 -9.36
C ALA A 594 4.90 30.66 -9.94
N ASN A 595 3.61 30.60 -10.32
CA ASN A 595 2.90 31.69 -10.98
C ASN A 595 1.75 32.25 -10.14
N ALA A 596 1.35 33.50 -10.46
CA ALA A 596 0.14 34.09 -9.90
C ALA A 596 -1.09 33.49 -10.58
N HIS A 597 -2.11 33.16 -9.80
CA HIS A 597 -3.32 32.53 -10.29
C HIS A 597 -4.35 33.58 -10.66
N HIS A 598 -4.70 33.66 -11.94
CA HIS A 598 -5.71 34.57 -12.45
C HIS A 598 -6.90 33.76 -12.96
N PRO A 599 -8.07 33.80 -12.29
CA PRO A 599 -9.26 33.12 -12.78
C PRO A 599 -9.62 33.57 -14.19
N ARG A 600 -10.40 32.74 -14.89
CA ARG A 600 -10.99 33.11 -16.18
C ARG A 600 -12.49 33.01 -16.10
N ILE A 601 -13.16 34.06 -16.59
CA ILE A 601 -14.61 34.11 -16.69
C ILE A 601 -14.97 34.32 -18.15
N GLY A 602 -15.76 33.41 -18.73
CA GLY A 602 -16.04 33.41 -20.17
C GLY A 602 -14.79 33.20 -21.02
N GLY A 603 -13.77 32.49 -20.52
CA GLY A 603 -12.46 32.36 -21.15
C GLY A 603 -11.53 33.58 -21.02
N ILE A 604 -11.97 34.66 -20.37
CA ILE A 604 -11.21 35.91 -20.23
C ILE A 604 -10.48 35.93 -18.89
N GLU A 605 -9.16 36.04 -18.92
CA GLU A 605 -8.33 36.20 -17.73
C GLU A 605 -8.68 37.47 -16.96
N GLN A 606 -8.92 37.31 -15.66
CA GLN A 606 -9.24 38.41 -14.76
C GLN A 606 -7.97 39.16 -14.35
N ALA A 607 -8.06 40.49 -14.28
CA ALA A 607 -6.92 41.33 -13.91
C ALA A 607 -6.43 41.08 -12.47
N ALA A 608 -7.35 40.78 -11.56
CA ALA A 608 -7.03 40.47 -10.16
C ALA A 608 -6.64 38.98 -10.03
N PRO A 609 -5.49 38.67 -9.38
CA PRO A 609 -5.18 37.30 -9.01
C PRO A 609 -6.03 36.83 -7.83
N THR A 610 -6.01 35.53 -7.55
CA THR A 610 -6.54 34.95 -6.32
C THR A 610 -5.65 35.27 -5.11
N ALA A 611 -5.97 34.68 -3.95
CA ALA A 611 -5.15 34.78 -2.74
C ALA A 611 -3.84 33.98 -2.82
N TRP A 612 -3.64 33.14 -3.84
CA TRP A 612 -2.39 32.40 -4.00
C TRP A 612 -1.25 33.35 -4.34
N VAL A 613 -0.22 33.31 -3.49
CA VAL A 613 1.04 34.01 -3.75
C VAL A 613 2.02 32.98 -4.31
N PRO A 614 2.70 33.28 -5.44
CA PRO A 614 3.68 32.37 -6.01
C PRO A 614 4.64 31.83 -4.96
N ARG A 615 4.82 30.50 -4.96
CA ARG A 615 5.77 29.80 -4.10
C ARG A 615 5.47 29.84 -2.60
N MET A 616 4.26 30.22 -2.19
CA MET A 616 3.97 30.48 -0.77
C MET A 616 4.06 29.25 0.13
N LYS A 617 3.82 28.04 -0.40
CA LYS A 617 3.81 26.78 0.37
C LYS A 617 4.40 25.63 -0.44
N PRO A 618 5.08 24.66 0.20
CA PRO A 618 5.52 23.46 -0.49
C PRO A 618 4.31 22.62 -0.94
N VAL A 619 4.56 21.76 -1.92
CA VAL A 619 3.63 20.72 -2.39
C VAL A 619 4.05 19.38 -1.78
N TRP A 620 3.09 18.66 -1.22
CA TRP A 620 3.24 17.30 -0.74
C TRP A 620 2.44 16.37 -1.62
N PHE A 621 2.96 15.18 -1.90
CA PHE A 621 2.13 14.10 -2.42
C PHE A 621 1.60 13.32 -1.23
N THR A 622 0.37 13.65 -0.81
CA THR A 622 -0.35 12.99 0.30
C THR A 622 -0.64 11.53 -0.03
N GLU A 623 -0.76 11.21 -1.32
CA GLU A 623 -0.74 9.86 -1.86
C GLU A 623 0.05 9.84 -3.19
N THR A 624 0.72 8.74 -3.50
CA THR A 624 1.26 8.46 -4.83
C THR A 624 1.48 6.97 -5.04
N GLY A 625 1.24 6.49 -6.25
CA GLY A 625 1.44 5.09 -6.63
C GLY A 625 0.72 4.74 -7.92
N CYS A 626 0.81 3.47 -8.31
CA CYS A 626 -0.01 2.89 -9.36
C CYS A 626 -0.36 1.45 -8.97
N PRO A 627 -1.39 0.81 -9.56
CA PRO A 627 -1.67 -0.60 -9.29
C PRO A 627 -0.57 -1.51 -9.86
N ALA A 628 -0.34 -2.67 -9.23
CA ALA A 628 0.59 -3.72 -9.69
C ALA A 628 0.01 -4.54 -10.86
N ILE A 629 -0.45 -3.86 -11.90
CA ILE A 629 -1.11 -4.44 -13.08
C ILE A 629 -0.33 -4.00 -14.32
N ASP A 630 -0.30 -4.83 -15.37
CA ASP A 630 0.09 -4.44 -16.72
C ASP A 630 -0.45 -3.05 -17.07
N LYS A 631 0.43 -2.18 -17.60
CA LYS A 631 0.10 -0.78 -17.95
C LYS A 631 -0.49 0.05 -16.81
N GLY A 632 -0.24 -0.28 -15.55
CA GLY A 632 -0.55 0.53 -14.35
C GLY A 632 -0.20 2.02 -14.49
N ALA A 633 0.92 2.34 -15.13
CA ALA A 633 1.33 3.72 -15.39
C ALA A 633 0.39 4.51 -16.34
N ASN A 634 -0.44 3.85 -17.14
CA ASN A 634 -1.40 4.51 -18.05
C ASN A 634 -2.57 5.16 -17.29
N GLN A 635 -2.93 4.62 -16.13
CA GLN A 635 -4.01 5.14 -15.31
C GLN A 635 -3.75 4.79 -13.83
N PRO A 636 -2.85 5.52 -13.16
CA PRO A 636 -2.37 5.14 -11.83
C PRO A 636 -3.43 5.20 -10.73
N ASN A 637 -4.52 5.95 -10.96
CA ASN A 637 -5.57 6.20 -9.98
C ASN A 637 -6.58 5.05 -9.84
N VAL A 638 -6.62 4.09 -10.77
CA VAL A 638 -7.61 3.01 -10.72
C VAL A 638 -7.14 1.81 -9.92
N PHE A 639 -8.11 1.13 -9.32
CA PHE A 639 -7.96 -0.13 -8.63
C PHE A 639 -9.06 -1.09 -9.12
N SER A 640 -8.85 -2.40 -8.96
CA SER A 640 -9.89 -3.38 -9.23
C SER A 640 -10.44 -3.94 -7.92
N ASP A 641 -11.74 -3.80 -7.72
CA ASP A 641 -12.46 -4.36 -6.59
C ASP A 641 -13.86 -4.72 -7.09
N PRO A 642 -14.13 -5.99 -7.47
CA PRO A 642 -15.35 -6.37 -8.18
C PRO A 642 -16.67 -5.97 -7.53
N LYS A 643 -16.67 -5.61 -6.23
CA LYS A 643 -17.87 -5.07 -5.56
C LYS A 643 -18.10 -3.58 -5.87
N SER A 644 -17.04 -2.81 -6.10
CA SER A 644 -17.10 -1.36 -6.29
C SER A 644 -17.46 -0.95 -7.71
N SER A 645 -18.28 0.10 -7.81
CA SER A 645 -18.58 0.77 -9.08
C SER A 645 -17.37 1.48 -9.69
N GLU A 646 -16.31 1.70 -8.92
CA GLU A 646 -15.07 2.34 -9.39
C GLU A 646 -14.01 1.30 -9.81
N SER A 647 -14.37 0.02 -9.79
CA SER A 647 -13.48 -1.06 -10.22
C SER A 647 -13.12 -0.93 -11.70
N ALA A 648 -11.84 -0.71 -11.97
CA ALA A 648 -11.32 -0.62 -13.32
C ALA A 648 -9.92 -1.22 -13.40
N VAL A 649 -9.53 -1.59 -14.62
CA VAL A 649 -8.13 -1.87 -14.97
C VAL A 649 -7.58 -0.67 -15.75
N PRO A 650 -6.27 -0.41 -15.68
CA PRO A 650 -5.66 0.70 -16.40
C PRO A 650 -5.97 0.68 -17.90
N TYR A 651 -5.99 1.85 -18.53
CA TYR A 651 -6.25 1.95 -19.97
C TYR A 651 -5.37 1.00 -20.79
N PHE A 652 -6.03 0.24 -21.67
CA PHE A 652 -5.43 -0.76 -22.56
C PHE A 652 -4.74 -1.94 -21.86
N SER A 653 -4.90 -2.09 -20.55
CA SER A 653 -4.36 -3.21 -19.78
C SER A 653 -5.12 -4.50 -20.04
N GLY A 654 -4.39 -5.63 -20.05
CA GLY A 654 -4.99 -6.96 -20.00
C GLY A 654 -5.43 -7.40 -18.60
N GLY A 655 -5.18 -6.59 -17.55
CA GLY A 655 -5.50 -6.90 -16.15
C GLY A 655 -4.52 -7.87 -15.47
N GLY A 656 -3.47 -8.32 -16.16
CA GLY A 656 -2.45 -9.20 -15.60
C GLY A 656 -1.58 -8.50 -14.55
N ARG A 657 -1.16 -9.22 -13.51
CA ARG A 657 -0.29 -8.68 -12.46
C ARG A 657 1.10 -8.33 -13.02
N SER A 658 1.60 -7.13 -12.70
CA SER A 658 3.00 -6.72 -12.93
C SER A 658 3.53 -5.93 -11.74
N ASP A 659 4.30 -6.61 -10.88
CA ASP A 659 5.01 -5.97 -9.76
C ASP A 659 6.16 -5.08 -10.27
N ALA A 660 6.79 -5.47 -11.38
CA ALA A 660 7.90 -4.74 -12.01
C ALA A 660 7.45 -3.36 -12.50
N LEU A 661 6.26 -3.23 -13.10
CA LEU A 661 5.76 -1.94 -13.56
C LEU A 661 5.52 -0.97 -12.39
N GLN A 662 4.87 -1.42 -11.32
CA GLN A 662 4.66 -0.59 -10.13
C GLN A 662 5.99 -0.14 -9.52
N ARG A 663 6.98 -1.05 -9.48
CA ARG A 663 8.33 -0.74 -9.04
C ARG A 663 8.97 0.34 -9.91
N ARG A 664 8.90 0.21 -11.23
CA ARG A 664 9.46 1.20 -12.17
C ARG A 664 8.77 2.56 -12.10
N PHE A 665 7.45 2.58 -11.92
CA PHE A 665 6.68 3.80 -11.70
C PHE A 665 7.20 4.57 -10.47
N LEU A 666 7.33 3.89 -9.33
CA LEU A 666 7.79 4.53 -8.10
C LEU A 666 9.29 4.91 -8.16
N GLU A 667 10.13 4.06 -8.73
CA GLU A 667 11.56 4.38 -8.95
C GLU A 667 11.73 5.63 -9.82
N ALA A 668 10.94 5.74 -10.91
CA ALA A 668 10.95 6.89 -11.80
C ALA A 668 10.48 8.16 -11.10
N GLY A 669 9.38 8.09 -10.34
CA GLY A 669 8.85 9.23 -9.59
C GLY A 669 9.80 9.73 -8.50
N HIS A 670 10.34 8.82 -7.69
CA HIS A 670 11.34 9.21 -6.70
C HIS A 670 12.62 9.73 -7.35
N ALA A 671 13.09 9.13 -8.44
CA ALA A 671 14.27 9.63 -9.16
C ALA A 671 14.05 11.04 -9.73
N PHE A 672 12.87 11.32 -10.29
CA PHE A 672 12.53 12.64 -10.83
C PHE A 672 12.50 13.71 -9.74
N TRP A 673 11.70 13.50 -8.69
CA TRP A 673 11.47 14.53 -7.68
C TRP A 673 12.62 14.69 -6.67
N GLN A 674 13.47 13.67 -6.50
CA GLN A 674 14.68 13.75 -5.67
C GLN A 674 15.91 14.24 -6.44
N ALA A 675 15.80 14.46 -7.75
CA ALA A 675 16.90 14.99 -8.56
C ALA A 675 17.24 16.43 -8.15
N ALA A 676 18.52 16.81 -8.31
CA ALA A 676 18.99 18.15 -7.95
C ALA A 676 18.39 19.26 -8.85
N ASP A 677 17.97 18.90 -10.06
CA ASP A 677 17.36 19.75 -11.08
C ASP A 677 15.84 19.52 -11.22
N ALA A 678 15.21 18.84 -10.26
CA ALA A 678 13.76 18.65 -10.24
C ALA A 678 13.02 20.00 -10.27
N PRO A 679 11.85 20.09 -10.92
CA PRO A 679 11.01 21.28 -10.84
C PRO A 679 10.73 21.67 -9.39
N ALA A 680 10.95 22.94 -9.06
CA ALA A 680 10.74 23.44 -7.70
C ALA A 680 9.27 23.36 -7.27
N GLY A 681 9.05 23.20 -5.97
CA GLY A 681 7.73 23.26 -5.34
C GLY A 681 7.34 21.97 -4.61
N VAL A 682 7.62 20.81 -5.20
CA VAL A 682 7.41 19.51 -4.55
C VAL A 682 8.47 19.26 -3.50
N ASP A 683 8.05 18.90 -2.30
CA ASP A 683 8.94 18.43 -1.24
C ASP A 683 9.18 16.91 -1.39
N PRO A 684 10.38 16.48 -1.82
CA PRO A 684 10.68 15.07 -2.05
C PRO A 684 10.67 14.21 -0.79
N ASP A 685 10.66 14.83 0.39
CA ASP A 685 10.60 14.17 1.68
C ASP A 685 9.14 13.87 2.12
N HIS A 686 8.15 14.41 1.41
CA HIS A 686 6.70 14.25 1.63
C HIS A 686 6.00 13.65 0.41
N MET A 687 6.53 12.53 -0.08
CA MET A 687 5.91 11.70 -1.11
C MET A 687 5.40 10.39 -0.48
N PHE A 688 4.16 10.38 0.00
CA PHE A 688 3.58 9.26 0.73
C PHE A 688 3.11 8.17 -0.25
N VAL A 689 3.86 7.06 -0.31
CA VAL A 689 3.49 5.93 -1.17
C VAL A 689 2.19 5.27 -0.68
N TRP A 690 1.25 5.05 -1.60
CA TRP A 690 -0.03 4.38 -1.35
C TRP A 690 0.02 2.92 -1.80
N THR A 691 -0.10 1.93 -0.91
CA THR A 691 -0.17 2.00 0.56
C THR A 691 0.37 0.74 1.26
N TRP A 692 0.88 0.88 2.49
CA TRP A 692 1.31 -0.24 3.33
C TRP A 692 0.16 -0.81 4.15
N ASP A 693 -0.12 -2.10 4.01
CA ASP A 693 -1.14 -2.78 4.80
C ASP A 693 -0.58 -3.23 6.16
N ALA A 694 -1.25 -2.86 7.24
CA ALA A 694 -0.87 -3.26 8.60
C ALA A 694 -0.91 -4.79 8.80
N ARG A 695 -1.68 -5.54 8.01
CA ARG A 695 -1.72 -7.01 8.09
C ARG A 695 -0.42 -7.62 7.54
N PRO A 696 0.25 -8.51 8.29
CA PRO A 696 1.57 -9.03 7.92
C PRO A 696 1.53 -10.03 6.75
N GLN A 697 2.58 -10.02 5.93
CA GLN A 697 2.81 -11.04 4.91
C GLN A 697 3.47 -12.27 5.58
N PRO A 698 3.10 -13.51 5.22
CA PRO A 698 2.15 -13.91 4.18
C PRO A 698 0.71 -14.12 4.67
N ALA A 699 0.42 -13.87 5.95
CA ALA A 699 -0.91 -14.07 6.52
C ALA A 699 -1.96 -13.30 5.72
N PHE A 700 -1.77 -12.00 5.50
CA PHE A 700 -2.42 -11.32 4.38
C PHE A 700 -1.50 -11.39 3.16
N PRO A 701 -1.99 -11.77 1.97
CA PRO A 701 -3.38 -12.07 1.61
C PRO A 701 -3.80 -13.56 1.72
N GLY A 702 -2.97 -14.42 2.32
CA GLY A 702 -3.15 -15.88 2.28
C GLY A 702 -4.28 -16.47 3.15
N ASP A 703 -4.57 -15.84 4.29
CA ASP A 703 -5.57 -16.27 5.26
C ASP A 703 -6.95 -15.70 4.90
N LEU A 704 -7.62 -16.39 3.98
CA LEU A 704 -8.94 -16.01 3.48
C LEU A 704 -10.07 -16.30 4.49
N ASP A 705 -9.80 -17.07 5.54
CA ASP A 705 -10.75 -17.31 6.62
C ASP A 705 -10.79 -16.10 7.57
N ALA A 706 -9.64 -15.45 7.79
CA ALA A 706 -9.55 -14.18 8.50
C ALA A 706 -10.00 -12.99 7.63
N TRP A 707 -9.59 -12.94 6.36
CA TRP A 707 -9.77 -11.76 5.49
C TRP A 707 -10.30 -12.11 4.10
N ALA A 708 -11.59 -11.84 3.87
CA ALA A 708 -12.26 -12.10 2.60
C ALA A 708 -11.69 -11.27 1.42
N ASP A 709 -11.07 -10.13 1.70
CA ASP A 709 -10.48 -9.22 0.72
C ASP A 709 -9.09 -9.67 0.22
N GLY A 710 -8.52 -10.77 0.74
CA GLY A 710 -7.23 -11.29 0.28
C GLY A 710 -7.19 -11.63 -1.22
N ARG A 711 -8.33 -11.91 -1.86
CA ARG A 711 -8.39 -12.16 -3.31
C ARG A 711 -8.18 -10.91 -4.17
N ASN A 712 -8.39 -9.72 -3.61
CA ASN A 712 -8.29 -8.42 -4.30
C ASN A 712 -7.00 -7.66 -3.93
N CYS A 713 -6.01 -8.34 -3.35
CA CYS A 713 -4.81 -7.70 -2.79
C CYS A 713 -3.85 -7.12 -3.85
N PHE A 714 -3.98 -7.45 -5.13
CA PHE A 714 -3.01 -7.09 -6.17
C PHE A 714 -3.02 -5.60 -6.56
N HIS A 715 -3.85 -4.79 -5.91
CA HIS A 715 -4.02 -3.35 -6.20
C HIS A 715 -3.42 -2.42 -5.15
N LEU A 716 -3.10 -2.94 -3.96
CA LEU A 716 -2.40 -2.19 -2.93
C LEU A 716 -0.88 -2.31 -3.18
N PHE A 717 -0.07 -1.38 -2.65
CA PHE A 717 1.38 -1.55 -2.47
C PHE A 717 1.59 -2.67 -1.44
N THR A 718 1.21 -3.89 -1.82
CA THR A 718 1.32 -5.07 -0.98
C THR A 718 2.78 -5.44 -0.91
N LYS A 719 3.19 -5.85 0.30
CA LYS A 719 4.49 -6.42 0.69
C LYS A 719 5.15 -7.36 -0.33
N THR A 720 4.37 -7.88 -1.27
CA THR A 720 4.81 -8.58 -2.47
C THR A 720 5.81 -7.82 -3.36
N MET A 721 5.80 -6.49 -3.39
CA MET A 721 6.77 -5.68 -4.15
C MET A 721 8.19 -5.76 -3.63
N VAL A 722 8.34 -5.92 -2.31
CA VAL A 722 9.63 -5.66 -1.69
C VAL A 722 10.61 -6.82 -1.90
N VAL A 723 10.13 -7.90 -2.53
CA VAL A 723 10.84 -9.16 -2.42
C VAL A 723 10.56 -10.15 -3.56
N LYS A 724 10.00 -9.74 -4.69
CA LYS A 724 9.92 -10.64 -5.86
C LYS A 724 10.57 -10.00 -7.07
N GLU A 725 11.76 -10.53 -7.41
CA GLU A 725 12.25 -10.63 -8.78
C GLU A 725 12.00 -12.07 -9.27
#